data_AF-A0A9W7XYW4-F1
#
_entry.id   AF-A0A9W7XYW4-F1
#
_cell.length_a   1.000
_cell.length_b   1.000
_cell.length_c   1.000
_cell.angle_alpha   90.00
_cell.angle_beta   90.00
_cell.angle_gamma   90.00
#
_symmetry.space_group_name_H-M   'P 1'
#
loop_
_entity.id
_entity.type
_entity.pdbx_description
1 polymer ?
#
loop_
_entity_poly.entity_id
_entity_poly.type
_entity_poly.pdbx_seq_one_letter_code
_entity_poly.pdbx_strand_id
1 'polypeptide(L)'
;MEQIEEAVRCALDPSSDRAVKAQATQYCESVKTSAEGWQVCLELFTNVPERIPEARMFALQVIDAMIVKAGVRGSESGASERLGAARKTLLGFVSTQYAGPKYQSEIPFLKNKLAHTITMLALASYPAQWPSFVRDMISMAGLPSASGPLTEESASAINMTAVKPSLVDFMLKVLGALDEEMVNPTVPRGSEELARNTDIKDAMRVDDVNQMAHIWYAILVHMSSSYPELAKSTLRLIGVYVSWIDINLIVNQPYMRILYELLKSPVLRNQACHCLTQIVGKGMRPMDKLYLLQFISVIDILKQLDADDVEFAEEVGKLVNVAAVELKGIWVDKDSTTPDARSTAYAMLEQLMPLILSLLAHEYDEVSSSVFPAISEIVNVFKKMHRDSVALSESQQDFLSRLLPTLVGKLKYSDDYSWPSTYDSKAGDGDGSLDEDDDEAMFIELRRSLRVFIDAIGLVAPSLYDSVMLTTAQSIFKQCSQYGVSAERAADQGGEGQGQLGWVRAELGVYLTQAYGERLSSNKGLRFGGPKYAGQANGLNSNGTPVNTASIDSLSDLLTMMIQSGIASCSHPAIAPMYFENFVRFNGYFDVRREAVTPVFTAFLGPTGIRHPNSVVRPRIWYFLHRFIRQLHSQVLPVYSSEFIPAVVDLLDIRADPSHISNLVAAGGSTGGGGGYGLFDSQLYLFESCGVMLSPAELDDSTRMSLLQHLFNPLFTGAQRLMNQKSTDQILQDPRSLLQIHHYLTAIGSIVKGFPDVRVDSKVAAASSPHQLSSSTSQVILKAADMCIVILETLQASQLIREAARFTLSRMLSVLGAEALPYMPRLIDGLVTSCAVEELSDLLGFLGLIVFKFKPDVAPTASKLLLPVISKVYGFLDQVAQDGAAGTDEAVLLIELRKAYLTWIVAIFNSDLDSIFLTPQNAPHLVTIFRPIATQLATDPSNPQCQRLAFNIMFKAIQAWMIDLKGWHTLATMTPAGIAALTSKGTPASASGQDAGRIFMRQITAQRLELDLESAVVREARIQFRDLVSKTVVSACFEATTHPEFRITDAQASMVVTEVAGVLQILLMAGMPEIADGDGSAVAAMNAPQILTPPIGGDLNRNQFASYMCTGLLPSLGCPTAMATEFVQALASLDQKQFKKYLAAFISSSSGSNGTHGSGSS
;
A
#
# COMPACT_ATOMS: atom_id res chain seq x y z
N MET A 1 35.74 -4.91 -37.67
CA MET A 1 36.17 -4.12 -36.49
C MET A 1 35.80 -2.64 -36.63
N GLU A 2 36.32 -1.92 -37.63
CA GLU A 2 36.02 -0.48 -37.82
C GLU A 2 34.53 -0.16 -37.97
N GLN A 3 33.76 -1.00 -38.67
CA GLN A 3 32.31 -0.84 -38.78
C GLN A 3 31.57 -1.02 -37.44
N ILE A 4 32.07 -1.88 -36.55
CA ILE A 4 31.51 -2.08 -35.21
C ILE A 4 31.82 -0.88 -34.34
N GLU A 5 33.05 -0.38 -34.41
CA GLU A 5 33.51 0.81 -33.70
C GLU A 5 32.70 2.05 -34.09
N GLU A 6 32.49 2.26 -35.39
CA GLU A 6 31.69 3.37 -35.90
C GLU A 6 30.20 3.22 -35.54
N ALA A 7 29.64 2.01 -35.61
CA ALA A 7 28.26 1.77 -35.17
C ALA A 7 28.06 2.06 -33.68
N VAL A 8 28.98 1.61 -32.82
CA VAL A 8 28.92 1.89 -31.38
C VAL A 8 29.04 3.40 -31.12
N ARG A 9 29.95 4.08 -31.82
CA ARG A 9 30.11 5.54 -31.72
C ARG A 9 28.83 6.29 -32.09
N CYS A 10 28.22 5.95 -33.23
CA CYS A 10 26.97 6.57 -33.69
C CYS A 10 25.76 6.22 -32.80
N ALA A 11 25.75 5.04 -32.18
CA ALA A 11 24.69 4.64 -31.25
C ALA A 11 24.77 5.39 -29.90
N LEU A 12 25.97 5.78 -29.47
CA LEU A 12 26.19 6.47 -28.19
C LEU A 12 26.23 7.99 -28.31
N ASP A 13 26.51 8.53 -29.50
CA ASP A 13 26.57 9.97 -29.74
C ASP A 13 25.15 10.60 -29.70
N PRO A 14 24.89 11.53 -28.76
CA PRO A 14 23.59 12.21 -28.67
C PRO A 14 23.35 13.19 -29.84
N SER A 15 24.38 13.57 -30.59
CA SER A 15 24.30 14.48 -31.74
C SER A 15 24.05 13.76 -33.08
N SER A 16 24.08 12.42 -33.10
CA SER A 16 23.81 11.62 -34.30
C SER A 16 22.34 11.68 -34.71
N ASP A 17 22.09 11.70 -36.02
CA ASP A 17 20.74 11.68 -36.58
C ASP A 17 19.97 10.42 -36.12
N ARG A 18 18.67 10.57 -35.84
CA ARG A 18 17.80 9.51 -35.31
C ARG A 18 17.75 8.29 -36.23
N ALA A 19 17.79 8.49 -37.55
CA ALA A 19 17.80 7.41 -38.53
C ALA A 19 19.12 6.62 -38.49
N VAL A 20 20.26 7.32 -38.43
CA VAL A 20 21.60 6.71 -38.35
C VAL A 20 21.78 5.98 -37.02
N LYS A 21 21.29 6.56 -35.92
CA LYS A 21 21.31 5.94 -34.59
C LYS A 21 20.50 4.63 -34.55
N ALA A 22 19.32 4.62 -35.17
CA ALA A 22 18.50 3.42 -35.30
C ALA A 22 19.22 2.33 -36.14
N GLN A 23 19.81 2.70 -37.27
CA GLN A 23 20.58 1.78 -38.11
C GLN A 23 21.80 1.21 -37.38
N ALA A 24 22.54 2.05 -36.66
CA ALA A 24 23.71 1.65 -35.88
C ALA A 24 23.33 0.68 -34.75
N THR A 25 22.23 0.96 -34.03
CA THR A 25 21.69 0.08 -32.98
C THR A 25 21.26 -1.27 -33.55
N GLN A 26 20.57 -1.27 -34.70
CA GLN A 26 20.17 -2.50 -35.38
C GLN A 26 21.38 -3.32 -35.84
N TYR A 27 22.43 -2.66 -36.33
CA TYR A 27 23.67 -3.32 -36.71
C TYR A 27 24.36 -3.96 -35.49
N CYS A 28 24.46 -3.26 -34.37
CA CYS A 28 24.97 -3.82 -33.11
C CYS A 28 24.18 -5.08 -32.68
N GLU A 29 22.85 -5.04 -32.75
CA GLU A 29 22.02 -6.20 -32.40
C GLU A 29 22.22 -7.38 -33.38
N SER A 30 22.44 -7.09 -34.67
CA SER A 30 22.77 -8.10 -35.67
C SER A 30 24.11 -8.80 -35.38
N VAL A 31 25.12 -8.05 -34.90
CA VAL A 31 26.42 -8.60 -34.50
C VAL A 31 26.29 -9.48 -33.26
N LYS A 32 25.47 -9.08 -32.29
CA LYS A 32 25.19 -9.86 -31.07
C LYS A 32 24.41 -11.15 -31.34
N THR A 33 23.56 -11.14 -32.37
CA THR A 33 22.76 -12.31 -32.77
C THR A 33 23.55 -13.29 -33.64
N SER A 34 24.53 -12.81 -34.41
CA SER A 34 25.39 -13.60 -35.30
C SER A 34 26.20 -14.70 -34.61
N ALA A 35 26.39 -15.84 -35.31
CA ALA A 35 27.18 -16.99 -34.83
C ALA A 35 28.70 -16.71 -34.79
N GLU A 36 29.20 -15.81 -35.64
CA GLU A 36 30.62 -15.47 -35.76
C GLU A 36 30.98 -14.11 -35.14
N GLY A 37 29.97 -13.31 -34.76
CA GLY A 37 30.16 -11.96 -34.24
C GLY A 37 31.07 -11.88 -33.01
N TRP A 38 31.06 -12.92 -32.17
CA TRP A 38 31.91 -13.00 -30.98
C TRP A 38 33.41 -13.16 -31.30
N GLN A 39 33.78 -13.78 -32.43
CA GLN A 39 35.19 -13.94 -32.82
C GLN A 39 35.79 -12.59 -33.20
N VAL A 40 35.07 -11.81 -34.01
CA VAL A 40 35.46 -10.45 -34.40
C VAL A 40 35.53 -9.54 -33.16
N CYS A 41 34.62 -9.72 -32.21
CA CYS A 41 34.63 -8.97 -30.95
C CYS A 41 35.80 -9.37 -30.04
N LEU A 42 36.20 -10.64 -30.02
CA LEU A 42 37.35 -11.13 -29.26
C LEU A 42 38.67 -10.53 -29.78
N GLU A 43 38.83 -10.44 -31.10
CA GLU A 43 39.95 -9.74 -31.74
C GLU A 43 39.89 -8.23 -31.49
N LEU A 44 38.69 -7.63 -31.57
CA LEU A 44 38.49 -6.20 -31.30
C LEU A 44 38.94 -5.82 -29.89
N PHE A 45 38.58 -6.65 -28.89
CA PHE A 45 38.93 -6.40 -27.49
C PHE A 45 40.45 -6.47 -27.23
N THR A 46 41.14 -7.40 -27.90
CA THR A 46 42.57 -7.68 -27.69
C THR A 46 43.50 -6.95 -28.67
N ASN A 47 42.95 -6.10 -29.53
CA ASN A 47 43.68 -5.41 -30.60
C ASN A 47 44.77 -4.46 -30.07
N VAL A 48 45.85 -4.32 -30.84
CA VAL A 48 46.94 -3.37 -30.61
C VAL A 48 47.22 -2.63 -31.94
N PRO A 49 47.08 -1.29 -32.02
CA PRO A 49 46.71 -0.36 -30.95
C PRO A 49 45.26 -0.53 -30.46
N GLU A 50 45.01 -0.06 -29.24
CA GLU A 50 43.72 -0.23 -28.57
C GLU A 50 42.60 0.50 -29.30
N ARG A 51 41.46 -0.16 -29.44
CA ARG A 51 40.22 0.44 -29.95
C ARG A 51 39.51 1.24 -28.85
N ILE A 52 38.56 2.08 -29.23
CA ILE A 52 37.84 2.92 -28.27
C ILE A 52 37.19 2.07 -27.14
N PRO A 53 37.16 2.58 -25.90
CA PRO A 53 36.63 1.85 -24.74
C PRO A 53 35.20 1.32 -24.92
N GLU A 54 34.34 2.10 -25.57
CA GLU A 54 32.93 1.78 -25.80
C GLU A 54 32.79 0.54 -26.70
N ALA A 55 33.59 0.46 -27.77
CA ALA A 55 33.61 -0.69 -28.66
C ALA A 55 34.16 -1.94 -27.97
N ARG A 56 35.17 -1.78 -27.10
CA ARG A 56 35.72 -2.87 -26.26
C ARG A 56 34.68 -3.38 -25.25
N MET A 57 33.87 -2.49 -24.67
CA MET A 57 32.75 -2.86 -23.80
C MET A 57 31.67 -3.64 -24.55
N PHE A 58 31.26 -3.14 -25.72
CA PHE A 58 30.31 -3.83 -26.59
C PHE A 58 30.83 -5.22 -27.01
N ALA A 59 32.12 -5.34 -27.33
CA ALA A 59 32.73 -6.61 -27.65
C ALA A 59 32.60 -7.65 -26.51
N LEU A 60 32.82 -7.24 -25.26
CA LEU A 60 32.60 -8.11 -24.10
C LEU A 60 31.11 -8.49 -23.93
N GLN A 61 30.17 -7.57 -24.20
CA GLN A 61 28.74 -7.88 -24.18
C GLN A 61 28.33 -8.91 -25.24
N VAL A 62 28.94 -8.88 -26.43
CA VAL A 62 28.73 -9.88 -27.48
C VAL A 62 29.30 -11.24 -27.05
N ILE A 63 30.46 -11.25 -26.40
CA ILE A 63 31.05 -12.48 -25.84
C ILE A 63 30.15 -13.07 -24.75
N ASP A 64 29.61 -12.25 -23.84
CA ASP A 64 28.66 -12.72 -22.83
C ASP A 64 27.39 -13.30 -23.45
N ALA A 65 26.84 -12.67 -24.49
CA ALA A 65 25.69 -13.21 -25.22
C ALA A 65 26.01 -14.57 -25.86
N MET A 66 27.24 -14.78 -26.36
CA MET A 66 27.69 -16.09 -26.85
C MET A 66 27.76 -17.12 -25.71
N ILE A 67 28.27 -16.75 -24.53
CA ILE A 67 28.35 -17.64 -23.36
C ILE A 67 26.95 -18.07 -22.91
N VAL A 68 26.00 -17.14 -22.84
CA VAL A 68 24.61 -17.43 -22.48
C VAL A 68 23.95 -18.36 -23.51
N LYS A 69 24.16 -18.12 -24.81
CA LYS A 69 23.65 -18.97 -25.89
C LYS A 69 24.24 -20.39 -25.90
N ALA A 70 25.50 -20.54 -25.51
CA ALA A 70 26.15 -21.84 -25.39
C ALA A 70 25.45 -22.77 -24.37
N GLY A 71 24.59 -22.22 -23.51
CA GLY A 71 23.74 -22.97 -22.59
C GLY A 71 24.49 -23.56 -21.39
N VAL A 72 23.73 -24.12 -20.44
CA VAL A 72 24.28 -24.77 -19.25
C VAL A 72 25.17 -25.95 -19.68
N ARG A 73 26.44 -25.92 -19.26
CA ARG A 73 27.48 -26.95 -19.55
C ARG A 73 27.87 -27.10 -21.03
N GLY A 74 27.53 -26.14 -21.89
CA GLY A 74 27.84 -26.23 -23.32
C GLY A 74 27.04 -27.34 -24.01
N SER A 75 25.75 -27.43 -23.72
CA SER A 75 24.83 -28.41 -24.31
C SER A 75 24.68 -28.30 -25.84
N GLU A 76 25.05 -27.13 -26.40
CA GLU A 76 25.09 -26.90 -27.84
C GLU A 76 26.36 -27.51 -28.47
N SER A 77 26.21 -28.14 -29.64
CA SER A 77 27.34 -28.70 -30.39
C SER A 77 28.41 -27.64 -30.67
N GLY A 78 29.68 -27.95 -30.41
CA GLY A 78 30.80 -27.01 -30.58
C GLY A 78 30.90 -25.89 -29.52
N ALA A 79 30.08 -25.90 -28.46
CA ALA A 79 30.17 -24.90 -27.38
C ALA A 79 31.51 -24.97 -26.61
N SER A 80 31.99 -26.18 -26.29
CA SER A 80 33.24 -26.39 -25.54
C SER A 80 34.47 -25.76 -26.23
N GLU A 81 34.56 -25.86 -27.57
CA GLU A 81 35.64 -25.25 -28.35
C GLU A 81 35.57 -23.73 -28.35
N ARG A 82 34.36 -23.16 -28.51
CA ARG A 82 34.12 -21.71 -28.48
C ARG A 82 34.49 -21.10 -27.12
N LEU A 83 34.00 -21.71 -26.03
CA LEU A 83 34.31 -21.30 -24.66
C LEU A 83 35.80 -21.42 -24.36
N GLY A 84 36.45 -22.52 -24.81
CA GLY A 84 37.88 -22.74 -24.66
C GLY A 84 38.74 -21.69 -25.39
N ALA A 85 38.35 -21.29 -26.60
CA ALA A 85 39.04 -20.26 -27.39
C ALA A 85 38.92 -18.86 -26.76
N ALA A 86 37.71 -18.49 -26.32
CA ALA A 86 37.48 -17.24 -25.60
C ALA A 86 38.29 -17.20 -24.30
N ARG A 87 38.25 -18.28 -23.49
CA ARG A 87 39.04 -18.43 -22.26
C ARG A 87 40.53 -18.20 -22.51
N LYS A 88 41.13 -18.93 -23.45
CA LYS A 88 42.58 -18.84 -23.72
C LYS A 88 43.00 -17.42 -24.08
N THR A 89 42.20 -16.75 -24.91
CA THR A 89 42.52 -15.40 -25.43
C THR A 89 42.37 -14.34 -24.34
N LEU A 90 41.27 -14.36 -23.59
CA LEU A 90 41.04 -13.39 -22.51
C LEU A 90 42.02 -13.56 -21.35
N LEU A 91 42.33 -14.79 -20.93
CA LEU A 91 43.35 -15.02 -19.89
C LEU A 91 44.77 -14.68 -20.37
N GLY A 92 45.07 -14.92 -21.64
CA GLY A 92 46.31 -14.47 -22.28
C GLY A 92 46.44 -12.96 -22.24
N PHE A 93 45.36 -12.23 -22.51
CA PHE A 93 45.31 -10.77 -22.38
C PHE A 93 45.55 -10.32 -20.93
N VAL A 94 44.85 -10.88 -19.93
CA VAL A 94 45.03 -10.50 -18.52
C VAL A 94 46.47 -10.74 -18.05
N SER A 95 47.01 -11.92 -18.32
CA SER A 95 48.36 -12.31 -17.86
C SER A 95 49.50 -11.49 -18.49
N THR A 96 49.29 -10.94 -19.69
CA THR A 96 50.32 -10.14 -20.40
C THR A 96 50.13 -8.64 -20.21
N GLN A 97 48.90 -8.15 -20.34
CA GLN A 97 48.57 -6.72 -20.35
C GLN A 97 48.28 -6.18 -18.95
N TYR A 98 47.44 -6.88 -18.16
CA TYR A 98 47.08 -6.44 -16.81
C TYR A 98 48.17 -6.73 -15.76
N ALA A 99 49.16 -7.55 -16.12
CA ALA A 99 50.36 -7.74 -15.32
C ALA A 99 51.32 -6.53 -15.34
N GLY A 100 51.15 -5.61 -16.30
CA GLY A 100 51.97 -4.41 -16.49
C GLY A 100 51.28 -3.11 -16.07
N PRO A 101 51.81 -1.94 -16.47
CA PRO A 101 51.27 -0.63 -16.09
C PRO A 101 49.87 -0.36 -16.66
N LYS A 102 49.47 -1.08 -17.72
CA LYS A 102 48.15 -0.93 -18.34
C LYS A 102 47.01 -1.14 -17.37
N TYR A 103 47.13 -2.03 -16.38
CA TYR A 103 46.07 -2.19 -15.38
C TYR A 103 45.82 -0.91 -14.60
N GLN A 104 46.83 -0.08 -14.35
CA GLN A 104 46.63 1.18 -13.62
C GLN A 104 45.95 2.23 -14.49
N SER A 105 46.26 2.28 -15.80
CA SER A 105 45.68 3.23 -16.75
C SER A 105 44.34 2.79 -17.36
N GLU A 106 43.96 1.51 -17.26
CA GLU A 106 42.72 0.97 -17.84
C GLU A 106 41.48 1.43 -17.07
N ILE A 107 40.40 1.70 -17.81
CA ILE A 107 39.17 2.30 -17.28
C ILE A 107 38.41 1.30 -16.37
N PRO A 108 37.87 1.72 -15.20
CA PRO A 108 37.24 0.81 -14.24
C PRO A 108 36.12 -0.08 -14.81
N PHE A 109 35.24 0.44 -15.67
CA PHE A 109 34.14 -0.36 -16.21
C PHE A 109 34.62 -1.52 -17.10
N LEU A 110 35.74 -1.36 -17.82
CA LEU A 110 36.33 -2.43 -18.62
C LEU A 110 36.95 -3.53 -17.76
N LYS A 111 37.60 -3.15 -16.64
CA LYS A 111 38.12 -4.12 -15.65
C LYS A 111 36.99 -4.96 -15.06
N ASN A 112 35.91 -4.30 -14.64
CA ASN A 112 34.76 -4.95 -14.02
C ASN A 112 34.01 -5.82 -15.04
N LYS A 113 33.79 -5.32 -16.27
CA LYS A 113 33.15 -6.11 -17.32
C LYS A 113 33.97 -7.33 -17.71
N LEU A 114 35.29 -7.19 -17.88
CA LEU A 114 36.15 -8.32 -18.20
C LEU A 114 36.14 -9.36 -17.07
N ALA A 115 36.18 -8.92 -15.81
CA ALA A 115 36.05 -9.81 -14.66
C ALA A 115 34.72 -10.59 -14.69
N HIS A 116 33.59 -9.90 -14.94
CA HIS A 116 32.28 -10.53 -15.10
C HIS A 116 32.23 -11.51 -16.29
N THR A 117 32.78 -11.16 -17.45
CA THR A 117 32.85 -12.07 -18.62
C THR A 117 33.66 -13.33 -18.30
N ILE A 118 34.79 -13.22 -17.57
CA ILE A 118 35.57 -14.38 -17.12
C ILE A 118 34.76 -15.21 -16.11
N THR A 119 34.00 -14.59 -15.22
CA THR A 119 33.10 -15.28 -14.31
C THR A 119 32.01 -16.03 -15.06
N MET A 120 31.37 -15.43 -16.06
CA MET A 120 30.37 -16.10 -16.90
C MET A 120 30.97 -17.29 -17.65
N LEU A 121 32.20 -17.15 -18.18
CA LEU A 121 32.95 -18.28 -18.75
C LEU A 121 33.19 -19.38 -17.72
N ALA A 122 33.58 -19.02 -16.49
CA ALA A 122 33.80 -19.97 -15.42
C ALA A 122 32.50 -20.72 -15.07
N LEU A 123 31.38 -20.03 -14.91
CA LEU A 123 30.08 -20.64 -14.60
C LEU A 123 29.56 -21.56 -15.72
N ALA A 124 29.89 -21.28 -16.98
CA ALA A 124 29.52 -22.12 -18.12
C ALA A 124 30.40 -23.38 -18.25
N SER A 125 31.67 -23.30 -17.83
CA SER A 125 32.68 -24.36 -18.04
C SER A 125 33.08 -25.15 -16.78
N TYR A 126 32.90 -24.61 -15.57
CA TYR A 126 33.23 -25.26 -14.30
C TYR A 126 32.05 -26.15 -13.83
N PRO A 127 32.28 -27.32 -13.20
CA PRO A 127 33.58 -27.94 -12.88
C PRO A 127 34.16 -28.82 -14.01
N ALA A 128 33.39 -29.12 -15.07
CA ALA A 128 33.75 -30.18 -16.02
C ALA A 128 34.87 -29.80 -17.02
N GLN A 129 34.76 -28.64 -17.68
CA GLN A 129 35.65 -28.19 -18.75
C GLN A 129 36.79 -27.28 -18.23
N TRP A 130 36.62 -26.69 -17.04
CA TRP A 130 37.63 -25.82 -16.42
C TRP A 130 37.81 -26.07 -14.91
N PRO A 131 38.23 -27.29 -14.49
CA PRO A 131 38.40 -27.62 -13.07
C PRO A 131 39.51 -26.80 -12.39
N SER A 132 40.49 -26.28 -13.14
CA SER A 132 41.61 -25.50 -12.61
C SER A 132 41.32 -24.01 -12.44
N PHE A 133 40.09 -23.54 -12.68
CA PHE A 133 39.73 -22.12 -12.73
C PHE A 133 40.33 -21.28 -11.59
N VAL A 134 40.09 -21.69 -10.34
CA VAL A 134 40.53 -20.95 -9.17
C VAL A 134 42.05 -20.97 -9.07
N ARG A 135 42.68 -22.13 -9.25
CA ARG A 135 44.15 -22.26 -9.29
C ARG A 135 44.79 -21.39 -10.38
N ASP A 136 44.16 -21.28 -11.54
CA ASP A 136 44.64 -20.46 -12.64
C ASP A 136 44.58 -18.96 -12.27
N MET A 137 43.52 -18.51 -11.57
CA MET A 137 43.44 -17.13 -11.06
C MET A 137 44.51 -16.84 -10.00
N ILE A 138 44.73 -17.78 -9.08
CA ILE A 138 45.71 -17.70 -8.00
C ILE A 138 47.14 -17.60 -8.54
N SER A 139 47.49 -18.52 -9.45
CA SER A 139 48.82 -18.56 -10.05
C SER A 139 49.11 -17.31 -10.87
N MET A 140 48.10 -16.75 -11.52
CA MET A 140 48.21 -15.50 -12.27
C MET A 140 48.57 -14.31 -11.36
N ALA A 141 48.03 -14.26 -10.13
CA ALA A 141 48.38 -13.25 -9.14
C ALA A 141 49.81 -13.40 -8.56
N GLY A 142 50.51 -14.51 -8.86
CA GLY A 142 51.84 -14.81 -8.33
C GLY A 142 51.82 -15.34 -6.89
N LEU A 143 50.67 -15.85 -6.44
CA LEU A 143 50.48 -16.40 -5.11
C LEU A 143 50.70 -17.93 -5.13
N PRO A 144 51.39 -18.51 -4.13
CA PRO A 144 51.61 -19.95 -4.09
C PRO A 144 50.30 -20.69 -3.79
N SER A 145 50.01 -21.74 -4.55
CA SER A 145 48.92 -22.66 -4.23
C SER A 145 49.28 -23.45 -2.97
N ALA A 146 48.57 -23.20 -1.87
CA ALA A 146 48.72 -23.96 -0.64
C ALA A 146 47.64 -25.05 -0.57
N SER A 147 48.05 -26.28 -0.28
CA SER A 147 47.16 -27.41 0.00
C SER A 147 47.50 -27.98 1.38
N GLY A 148 46.64 -27.75 2.36
CA GLY A 148 46.84 -28.17 3.77
C GLY A 148 46.06 -27.30 4.76
N PRO A 149 46.15 -27.57 6.07
CA PRO A 149 45.59 -26.68 7.09
C PRO A 149 46.40 -25.38 7.21
N LEU A 150 45.70 -24.27 7.44
CA LEU A 150 46.28 -22.93 7.64
C LEU A 150 47.24 -22.93 8.84
N THR A 151 48.54 -22.72 8.61
CA THR A 151 49.54 -22.47 9.67
C THR A 151 50.22 -21.11 9.46
N GLU A 152 50.56 -20.42 10.55
CA GLU A 152 51.30 -19.14 10.50
C GLU A 152 52.61 -19.28 9.69
N GLU A 153 53.28 -20.43 9.78
CA GLU A 153 54.49 -20.76 9.01
C GLU A 153 54.25 -20.78 7.50
N SER A 154 53.16 -21.41 7.03
CA SER A 154 52.81 -21.51 5.61
C SER A 154 52.47 -20.15 4.98
N ALA A 155 51.89 -19.25 5.77
CA ALA A 155 51.60 -17.89 5.33
C ALA A 155 52.86 -17.01 5.31
N SER A 156 53.75 -17.15 6.29
CA SER A 156 55.01 -16.38 6.38
C SER A 156 56.05 -16.74 5.30
N ALA A 157 55.96 -17.94 4.72
CA ALA A 157 56.88 -18.43 3.69
C ALA A 157 56.64 -17.84 2.28
N ILE A 158 55.61 -17.00 2.11
CA ILE A 158 55.25 -16.43 0.80
C ILE A 158 56.24 -15.35 0.41
N ASN A 159 56.94 -15.54 -0.71
CA ASN A 159 57.83 -14.53 -1.26
C ASN A 159 57.04 -13.36 -1.90
N MET A 160 56.93 -12.25 -1.17
CA MET A 160 56.22 -11.05 -1.61
C MET A 160 56.77 -10.37 -2.86
N THR A 161 58.00 -10.65 -3.29
CA THR A 161 58.55 -10.05 -4.52
C THR A 161 57.92 -10.59 -5.81
N ALA A 162 57.24 -11.74 -5.75
CA ALA A 162 56.61 -12.39 -6.91
C ALA A 162 55.14 -12.00 -7.11
N VAL A 163 54.50 -11.43 -6.08
CA VAL A 163 53.07 -11.09 -6.11
C VAL A 163 52.86 -9.80 -6.88
N LYS A 164 51.88 -9.79 -7.80
CA LYS A 164 51.53 -8.61 -8.60
C LYS A 164 50.22 -8.01 -8.07
N PRO A 165 50.24 -6.85 -7.38
CA PRO A 165 49.04 -6.25 -6.78
C PRO A 165 47.89 -6.01 -7.76
N SER A 166 48.20 -5.62 -9.00
CA SER A 166 47.21 -5.43 -10.09
C SER A 166 46.41 -6.70 -10.41
N LEU A 167 47.07 -7.86 -10.38
CA LEU A 167 46.44 -9.14 -10.68
C LEU A 167 45.70 -9.70 -9.45
N VAL A 168 46.16 -9.37 -8.24
CA VAL A 168 45.40 -9.62 -7.01
C VAL A 168 44.07 -8.85 -7.04
N ASP A 169 44.07 -7.56 -7.38
CA ASP A 169 42.84 -6.77 -7.52
C ASP A 169 41.89 -7.40 -8.55
N PHE A 170 42.40 -7.76 -9.73
CA PHE A 170 41.60 -8.39 -10.78
C PHE A 170 41.01 -9.73 -10.34
N MET A 171 41.79 -10.57 -9.66
CA MET A 171 41.31 -11.82 -9.09
C MET A 171 40.19 -11.59 -8.07
N LEU A 172 40.35 -10.64 -7.14
CA LEU A 172 39.31 -10.32 -6.16
C LEU A 172 38.00 -9.87 -6.84
N LYS A 173 38.08 -9.11 -7.94
CA LYS A 173 36.91 -8.73 -8.75
C LYS A 173 36.22 -9.92 -9.41
N VAL A 174 36.98 -10.88 -9.95
CA VAL A 174 36.43 -12.12 -10.53
C VAL A 174 35.70 -12.93 -9.46
N LEU A 175 36.30 -13.07 -8.27
CA LEU A 175 35.67 -13.77 -7.15
C LEU A 175 34.42 -13.03 -6.63
N GLY A 176 34.44 -11.70 -6.57
CA GLY A 176 33.26 -10.90 -6.22
C GLY A 176 32.11 -11.12 -7.20
N ALA A 177 32.38 -11.02 -8.51
CA ALA A 177 31.39 -11.27 -9.54
C ALA A 177 30.87 -12.73 -9.52
N LEU A 178 31.71 -13.69 -9.11
CA LEU A 178 31.30 -15.10 -9.00
C LEU A 178 30.20 -15.29 -7.95
N ASP A 179 30.32 -14.63 -6.80
CA ASP A 179 29.28 -14.69 -5.77
C ASP A 179 27.99 -13.98 -6.21
N GLU A 180 28.10 -12.80 -6.83
CA GLU A 180 26.95 -12.04 -7.34
C GLU A 180 26.09 -12.86 -8.31
N GLU A 181 26.72 -13.57 -9.24
CA GLU A 181 26.02 -14.41 -10.23
C GLU A 181 25.53 -15.74 -9.64
N MET A 182 26.25 -16.33 -8.69
CA MET A 182 25.97 -17.68 -8.20
C MET A 182 25.04 -17.72 -6.98
N VAL A 183 25.21 -16.80 -6.02
CA VAL A 183 24.66 -16.92 -4.65
C VAL A 183 23.68 -15.81 -4.32
N ASN A 184 23.94 -14.57 -4.75
CA ASN A 184 23.19 -13.40 -4.30
C ASN A 184 21.65 -13.61 -4.39
N PRO A 185 20.92 -13.64 -3.25
CA PRO A 185 19.50 -13.98 -3.24
C PRO A 185 18.60 -12.91 -3.86
N THR A 186 19.09 -11.70 -4.09
CA THR A 186 18.30 -10.62 -4.72
C THR A 186 18.04 -10.86 -6.20
N VAL A 187 18.81 -11.75 -6.84
CA VAL A 187 18.64 -12.13 -8.25
C VAL A 187 17.68 -13.31 -8.35
N PRO A 188 16.47 -13.14 -8.92
CA PRO A 188 15.53 -14.24 -9.10
C PRO A 188 16.07 -15.20 -10.16
N ARG A 189 16.25 -16.47 -9.78
CA ARG A 189 16.83 -17.50 -10.65
C ARG A 189 15.81 -18.61 -10.94
N GLY A 190 15.88 -19.17 -12.14
CA GLY A 190 15.06 -20.31 -12.54
C GLY A 190 15.46 -21.61 -11.82
N SER A 191 14.59 -22.63 -11.84
CA SER A 191 14.85 -23.93 -11.19
C SER A 191 16.12 -24.61 -11.70
N GLU A 192 16.34 -24.59 -13.02
CA GLU A 192 17.53 -25.17 -13.66
C GLU A 192 18.83 -24.45 -13.25
N GLU A 193 18.75 -23.12 -13.15
CA GLU A 193 19.87 -22.28 -12.75
C GLU A 193 20.28 -22.51 -11.27
N LEU A 194 19.30 -22.65 -10.39
CA LEU A 194 19.52 -22.97 -8.98
C LEU A 194 20.20 -24.34 -8.79
N ALA A 195 19.78 -25.35 -9.56
CA ALA A 195 20.41 -26.66 -9.54
C ALA A 195 21.89 -26.56 -9.98
N ARG A 196 22.17 -25.87 -11.09
CA ARG A 196 23.54 -25.64 -11.57
C ARG A 196 24.40 -24.92 -10.54
N ASN A 197 23.91 -23.84 -9.95
CA ASN A 197 24.67 -23.07 -8.96
C ASN A 197 24.93 -23.88 -7.68
N THR A 198 24.05 -24.82 -7.34
CA THR A 198 24.26 -25.75 -6.22
C THR A 198 25.40 -26.72 -6.52
N ASP A 199 25.41 -27.32 -7.71
CA ASP A 199 26.49 -28.22 -8.16
C ASP A 199 27.86 -27.51 -8.18
N ILE A 200 27.92 -26.26 -8.65
CA ILE A 200 29.15 -25.46 -8.69
C ILE A 200 29.65 -25.18 -7.28
N LYS A 201 28.79 -24.76 -6.36
CA LYS A 201 29.16 -24.55 -4.95
C LYS A 201 29.74 -25.81 -4.33
N ASP A 202 29.10 -26.96 -4.55
CA ASP A 202 29.54 -28.24 -3.98
C ASP A 202 30.89 -28.68 -4.55
N ALA A 203 31.14 -28.48 -5.85
CA ALA A 203 32.45 -28.73 -6.44
C ALA A 203 33.53 -27.81 -5.87
N MET A 204 33.24 -26.52 -5.69
CA MET A 204 34.19 -25.55 -5.14
C MET A 204 34.55 -25.82 -3.68
N ARG A 205 33.63 -26.38 -2.89
CA ARG A 205 33.84 -26.71 -1.47
C ARG A 205 34.89 -27.80 -1.24
N VAL A 206 35.19 -28.62 -2.25
CA VAL A 206 36.16 -29.72 -2.13
C VAL A 206 37.58 -29.17 -1.89
N ASP A 207 38.11 -28.41 -2.86
CA ASP A 207 39.50 -27.93 -2.80
C ASP A 207 39.64 -26.41 -3.02
N ASP A 208 38.80 -25.80 -3.85
CA ASP A 208 38.98 -24.42 -4.30
C ASP A 208 38.77 -23.41 -3.17
N VAL A 209 37.71 -23.59 -2.38
CA VAL A 209 37.39 -22.72 -1.24
C VAL A 209 38.50 -22.77 -0.17
N ASN A 210 39.11 -23.94 0.04
CA ASN A 210 40.26 -24.09 0.93
C ASN A 210 41.43 -23.21 0.46
N GLN A 211 41.75 -23.24 -0.83
CA GLN A 211 42.82 -22.41 -1.41
C GLN A 211 42.51 -20.92 -1.33
N MET A 212 41.25 -20.52 -1.59
CA MET A 212 40.81 -19.13 -1.44
C MET A 212 41.02 -18.62 -0.02
N ALA A 213 40.67 -19.42 0.99
CA ALA A 213 40.92 -19.08 2.39
C ALA A 213 42.41 -18.94 2.71
N HIS A 214 43.33 -19.72 2.12
CA HIS A 214 44.76 -19.48 2.33
C HIS A 214 45.22 -18.13 1.78
N ILE A 215 44.65 -17.73 0.67
CA ILE A 215 45.05 -16.53 -0.05
C ILE A 215 44.50 -15.27 0.57
N TRP A 216 43.25 -15.28 1.00
CA TRP A 216 42.69 -14.15 1.72
C TRP A 216 43.50 -13.88 2.99
N TYR A 217 43.88 -14.92 3.75
CA TYR A 217 44.77 -14.78 4.90
C TYR A 217 46.12 -14.14 4.53
N ALA A 218 46.76 -14.66 3.48
CA ALA A 218 48.05 -14.15 3.00
C ALA A 218 47.99 -12.66 2.60
N ILE A 219 46.90 -12.25 1.92
CA ILE A 219 46.69 -10.84 1.55
C ILE A 219 46.54 -9.98 2.81
N LEU A 220 45.76 -10.42 3.81
CA LEU A 220 45.57 -9.67 5.05
C LEU A 220 46.86 -9.54 5.87
N VAL A 221 47.70 -10.58 5.93
CA VAL A 221 48.96 -10.55 6.68
C VAL A 221 50.00 -9.66 5.99
N HIS A 222 50.22 -9.84 4.68
CA HIS A 222 51.37 -9.23 4.01
C HIS A 222 51.06 -7.92 3.28
N MET A 223 49.81 -7.72 2.85
CA MET A 223 49.44 -6.59 1.99
C MET A 223 48.62 -5.52 2.73
N SER A 224 48.12 -5.77 3.95
CA SER A 224 47.30 -4.81 4.70
C SER A 224 47.99 -3.46 4.96
N SER A 225 49.30 -3.47 5.22
CA SER A 225 50.08 -2.24 5.48
C SER A 225 50.47 -1.49 4.20
N SER A 226 50.72 -2.21 3.10
CA SER A 226 51.23 -1.61 1.84
C SER A 226 50.13 -1.28 0.83
N TYR A 227 49.03 -2.04 0.84
CA TYR A 227 47.90 -1.95 -0.09
C TYR A 227 46.57 -2.10 0.67
N PRO A 228 46.18 -1.11 1.49
CA PRO A 228 44.99 -1.20 2.35
C PRO A 228 43.70 -1.41 1.56
N GLU A 229 43.57 -0.88 0.34
CA GLU A 229 42.39 -1.09 -0.51
C GLU A 229 42.19 -2.56 -0.94
N LEU A 230 43.28 -3.31 -1.12
CA LEU A 230 43.19 -4.76 -1.40
C LEU A 230 42.77 -5.54 -0.16
N ALA A 231 43.24 -5.13 1.03
CA ALA A 231 42.78 -5.70 2.29
C ALA A 231 41.29 -5.40 2.53
N LYS A 232 40.81 -4.18 2.27
CA LYS A 232 39.37 -3.84 2.33
C LYS A 232 38.54 -4.72 1.40
N SER A 233 38.94 -4.85 0.14
CA SER A 233 38.26 -5.71 -0.85
C SER A 233 38.27 -7.19 -0.41
N THR A 234 39.36 -7.66 0.19
CA THR A 234 39.49 -9.03 0.70
C THR A 234 38.54 -9.26 1.89
N LEU A 235 38.47 -8.32 2.85
CA LEU A 235 37.55 -8.40 4.00
C LEU A 235 36.09 -8.41 3.54
N ARG A 236 35.73 -7.56 2.58
CA ARG A 236 34.39 -7.55 1.97
C ARG A 236 34.07 -8.89 1.30
N LEU A 237 35.02 -9.44 0.55
CA LEU A 237 34.86 -10.72 -0.14
C LEU A 237 34.67 -11.89 0.83
N ILE A 238 35.48 -11.94 1.90
CA ILE A 238 35.32 -12.93 2.98
C ILE A 238 33.90 -12.84 3.56
N GLY A 239 33.43 -11.63 3.87
CA GLY A 239 32.11 -11.40 4.45
C GLY A 239 30.97 -12.00 3.62
N VAL A 240 31.01 -11.84 2.30
CA VAL A 240 29.98 -12.39 1.40
C VAL A 240 30.08 -13.92 1.29
N TYR A 241 31.29 -14.47 1.17
CA TYR A 241 31.53 -15.92 1.01
C TYR A 241 31.20 -16.72 2.27
N VAL A 242 31.36 -16.13 3.46
CA VAL A 242 31.05 -16.76 4.76
C VAL A 242 29.66 -17.38 4.79
N SER A 243 28.69 -16.81 4.06
CA SER A 243 27.31 -17.28 3.98
C SER A 243 27.16 -18.73 3.47
N TRP A 244 28.11 -19.23 2.66
CA TRP A 244 27.98 -20.56 2.02
C TRP A 244 29.23 -21.46 2.09
N ILE A 245 30.40 -20.98 2.53
CA ILE A 245 31.60 -21.81 2.73
C ILE A 245 31.60 -22.55 4.09
N ASP A 246 32.58 -23.42 4.37
CA ASP A 246 32.79 -23.94 5.74
C ASP A 246 33.35 -22.82 6.63
N ILE A 247 32.71 -22.61 7.80
CA ILE A 247 33.08 -21.53 8.72
C ILE A 247 34.47 -21.73 9.34
N ASN A 248 34.94 -22.97 9.51
CA ASN A 248 36.21 -23.28 10.18
C ASN A 248 37.43 -22.80 9.39
N LEU A 249 37.26 -22.55 8.08
CA LEU A 249 38.31 -22.03 7.21
C LEU A 249 38.67 -20.58 7.54
N ILE A 250 37.70 -19.81 8.02
CA ILE A 250 37.87 -18.40 8.41
C ILE A 250 37.91 -18.27 9.93
N VAL A 251 37.17 -19.09 10.67
CA VAL A 251 37.13 -19.06 12.13
C VAL A 251 38.14 -20.04 12.70
N ASN A 252 39.37 -19.59 12.79
CA ASN A 252 40.48 -20.25 13.46
C ASN A 252 41.38 -19.21 14.16
N GLN A 253 42.22 -19.65 15.08
CA GLN A 253 43.07 -18.76 15.89
C GLN A 253 43.92 -17.76 15.07
N PRO A 254 44.66 -18.15 14.02
CA PRO A 254 45.48 -17.20 13.27
C PRO A 254 44.63 -16.14 12.54
N TYR A 255 43.50 -16.54 11.96
CA TYR A 255 42.57 -15.61 11.31
C TYR A 255 41.96 -14.59 12.28
N MET A 256 41.50 -15.06 13.45
CA MET A 256 40.91 -14.17 14.45
C MET A 256 41.95 -13.18 14.98
N ARG A 257 43.20 -13.62 15.16
CA ARG A 257 44.30 -12.74 15.58
C ARG A 257 44.53 -11.58 14.59
N ILE A 258 44.68 -11.86 13.30
CA ILE A 258 44.86 -10.80 12.30
C ILE A 258 43.63 -9.90 12.21
N LEU A 259 42.41 -10.45 12.24
CA LEU A 259 41.19 -9.63 12.24
C LEU A 259 41.13 -8.66 13.43
N TYR A 260 41.55 -9.11 14.62
CA TYR A 260 41.61 -8.25 15.81
C TYR A 260 42.73 -7.21 15.74
N GLU A 261 43.85 -7.51 15.09
CA GLU A 261 44.89 -6.52 14.79
C GLU A 261 44.37 -5.46 13.80
N LEU A 262 43.61 -5.86 12.78
CA LEU A 262 43.00 -4.96 11.80
C LEU A 262 41.89 -4.08 12.39
N LEU A 263 41.15 -4.57 13.40
CA LEU A 263 40.16 -3.76 14.14
C LEU A 263 40.78 -2.56 14.87
N LYS A 264 42.07 -2.62 15.20
CA LYS A 264 42.81 -1.51 15.83
C LYS A 264 43.33 -0.48 14.83
N SER A 265 43.29 -0.79 13.53
CA SER A 265 43.77 0.10 12.48
C SER A 265 42.68 1.07 12.03
N PRO A 266 42.89 2.40 12.08
CA PRO A 266 41.85 3.37 11.72
C PRO A 266 41.39 3.25 10.25
N VAL A 267 42.25 2.77 9.35
CA VAL A 267 41.94 2.63 7.91
C VAL A 267 41.12 1.37 7.61
N LEU A 268 41.29 0.30 8.40
CA LEU A 268 40.73 -1.02 8.12
C LEU A 268 39.67 -1.46 9.13
N ARG A 269 39.52 -0.77 10.27
CA ARG A 269 38.61 -1.15 11.35
C ARG A 269 37.16 -1.29 10.91
N ASN A 270 36.65 -0.40 10.05
CA ASN A 270 35.25 -0.45 9.59
C ASN A 270 35.01 -1.75 8.82
N GLN A 271 35.87 -2.08 7.85
CA GLN A 271 35.74 -3.30 7.05
C GLN A 271 36.05 -4.58 7.84
N ALA A 272 36.95 -4.52 8.82
CA ALA A 272 37.21 -5.64 9.71
C ALA A 272 36.00 -5.93 10.62
N CYS A 273 35.36 -4.87 11.15
CA CYS A 273 34.13 -4.98 11.95
C CYS A 273 32.96 -5.50 11.11
N HIS A 274 32.83 -5.01 9.87
CA HIS A 274 31.84 -5.51 8.93
C HIS A 274 32.03 -7.01 8.63
N CYS A 275 33.27 -7.43 8.35
CA CYS A 275 33.60 -8.84 8.14
C CYS A 275 33.25 -9.69 9.38
N LEU A 276 33.55 -9.21 10.59
CA LEU A 276 33.18 -9.89 11.83
C LEU A 276 31.65 -10.00 11.99
N THR A 277 30.92 -8.96 11.60
CA THR A 277 29.45 -8.95 11.59
C THR A 277 28.89 -10.06 10.69
N GLN A 278 29.46 -10.26 9.50
CA GLN A 278 29.07 -11.35 8.60
C GLN A 278 29.40 -12.74 9.17
N ILE A 279 30.53 -12.90 9.84
CA ILE A 279 30.91 -14.15 10.54
C ILE A 279 29.89 -14.47 11.64
N VAL A 280 29.54 -13.49 12.46
CA VAL A 280 28.54 -13.64 13.53
C VAL A 280 27.15 -13.92 12.94
N GLY A 281 26.77 -13.29 11.82
CA GLY A 281 25.46 -13.44 11.16
C GLY A 281 25.26 -14.70 10.32
N LYS A 282 26.25 -15.59 10.22
CA LYS A 282 26.12 -16.82 9.42
C LYS A 282 25.05 -17.78 9.96
N GLY A 283 24.07 -18.17 9.15
CA GLY A 283 23.08 -19.19 9.55
C GLY A 283 23.71 -20.54 9.91
N MET A 284 23.48 -21.04 11.12
CA MET A 284 23.92 -22.37 11.59
C MET A 284 23.06 -22.86 12.77
N ARG A 285 23.29 -24.09 13.22
CA ARG A 285 22.53 -24.66 14.35
C ARG A 285 22.79 -23.87 15.64
N PRO A 286 21.79 -23.68 16.53
CA PRO A 286 21.93 -22.85 17.73
C PRO A 286 23.10 -23.20 18.65
N MET A 287 23.37 -24.50 18.86
CA MET A 287 24.50 -24.94 19.69
C MET A 287 25.85 -24.61 19.05
N ASP A 288 26.00 -24.86 17.74
CA ASP A 288 27.22 -24.52 16.99
C ASP A 288 27.45 -23.00 17.00
N LYS A 289 26.36 -22.20 16.91
CA LYS A 289 26.40 -20.74 17.03
C LYS A 289 26.89 -20.30 18.41
N LEU A 290 26.39 -20.91 19.50
CA LEU A 290 26.84 -20.54 20.84
C LEU A 290 28.33 -20.77 21.03
N TYR A 291 28.84 -21.93 20.57
CA TYR A 291 30.29 -22.22 20.62
C TYR A 291 31.11 -21.24 19.78
N LEU A 292 30.60 -20.85 18.60
CA LEU A 292 31.24 -19.84 17.75
C LEU A 292 31.38 -18.50 18.49
N LEU A 293 30.29 -18.01 19.11
CA LEU A 293 30.29 -16.72 19.82
C LEU A 293 31.21 -16.73 21.04
N GLN A 294 31.30 -17.86 21.75
CA GLN A 294 32.24 -18.05 22.86
C GLN A 294 33.68 -18.12 22.37
N PHE A 295 33.95 -18.84 21.28
CA PHE A 295 35.28 -18.96 20.70
C PHE A 295 35.83 -17.62 20.23
N ILE A 296 35.00 -16.82 19.55
CA ILE A 296 35.37 -15.48 19.10
C ILE A 296 35.53 -14.53 20.30
N SER A 297 34.87 -14.80 21.44
CA SER A 297 34.82 -13.88 22.58
C SER A 297 34.30 -12.49 22.18
N VAL A 298 33.22 -12.48 21.37
CA VAL A 298 32.66 -11.27 20.73
C VAL A 298 32.37 -10.15 21.73
N ILE A 299 31.93 -10.48 22.95
CA ILE A 299 31.61 -9.52 24.00
C ILE A 299 32.86 -8.80 24.50
N ASP A 300 33.95 -9.52 24.72
CA ASP A 300 35.19 -8.93 25.25
C ASP A 300 35.85 -8.02 24.22
N ILE A 301 35.70 -8.33 22.92
CA ILE A 301 36.13 -7.47 21.83
C ILE A 301 35.30 -6.20 21.82
N LEU A 302 33.96 -6.32 21.81
CA LEU A 302 33.06 -5.18 21.82
C LEU A 302 33.31 -4.21 22.98
N LYS A 303 33.72 -4.71 24.15
CA LYS A 303 34.11 -3.87 25.30
C LYS A 303 35.45 -3.14 25.13
N GLN A 304 36.31 -3.60 24.24
CA GLN A 304 37.65 -3.04 23.98
C GLN A 304 37.68 -2.10 22.77
N LEU A 305 36.59 -2.00 22.01
CA LEU A 305 36.52 -1.13 20.84
C LEU A 305 36.11 0.29 21.26
N ASP A 306 36.97 1.26 20.97
CA ASP A 306 36.66 2.69 21.16
C ASP A 306 35.83 3.19 19.97
N ALA A 307 34.54 3.40 20.21
CA ALA A 307 33.55 3.83 19.22
C ALA A 307 33.43 5.38 19.15
N ASP A 308 34.57 6.08 19.12
CA ASP A 308 34.60 7.56 19.13
C ASP A 308 34.19 8.20 17.79
N ASP A 309 34.34 7.45 16.70
CA ASP A 309 34.05 7.88 15.34
C ASP A 309 32.68 7.37 14.91
N VAL A 310 31.89 8.24 14.28
CA VAL A 310 30.47 7.97 13.95
C VAL A 310 30.33 6.76 13.02
N GLU A 311 31.13 6.70 11.95
CA GLU A 311 31.10 5.59 10.99
C GLU A 311 31.48 4.26 11.65
N PHE A 312 32.48 4.27 12.53
CA PHE A 312 32.90 3.07 13.24
C PHE A 312 31.89 2.66 14.32
N ALA A 313 31.28 3.63 15.02
CA ALA A 313 30.24 3.38 16.00
C ALA A 313 29.01 2.73 15.37
N GLU A 314 28.65 3.11 14.15
CA GLU A 314 27.59 2.47 13.36
C GLU A 314 27.93 0.99 13.06
N GLU A 315 29.15 0.70 12.59
CA GLU A 315 29.58 -0.69 12.33
C GLU A 315 29.66 -1.53 13.61
N VAL A 316 30.09 -0.95 14.74
CA VAL A 316 30.05 -1.60 16.05
C VAL A 316 28.60 -1.88 16.46
N GLY A 317 27.69 -0.94 16.22
CA GLY A 317 26.27 -1.12 16.48
C GLY A 317 25.64 -2.23 15.66
N LYS A 318 25.99 -2.34 14.37
CA LYS A 318 25.59 -3.48 13.51
C LYS A 318 26.08 -4.81 14.06
N LEU A 319 27.33 -4.88 14.53
CA LEU A 319 27.89 -6.09 15.15
C LEU A 319 27.16 -6.49 16.44
N VAL A 320 26.93 -5.52 17.35
CA VAL A 320 26.15 -5.72 18.59
C VAL A 320 24.75 -6.21 18.25
N ASN A 321 24.15 -5.63 17.23
CA ASN A 321 22.81 -5.97 16.80
C ASN A 321 22.70 -7.41 16.31
N VAL A 322 23.57 -7.83 15.40
CA VAL A 322 23.59 -9.22 14.91
C VAL A 322 23.88 -10.19 16.06
N ALA A 323 24.83 -9.87 16.95
CA ALA A 323 25.11 -10.72 18.11
C ALA A 323 23.87 -10.88 19.03
N ALA A 324 23.13 -9.80 19.30
CA ALA A 324 21.92 -9.85 20.11
C ALA A 324 20.80 -10.69 19.47
N VAL A 325 20.60 -10.54 18.15
CA VAL A 325 19.61 -11.32 17.38
C VAL A 325 19.93 -12.82 17.43
N GLU A 326 21.19 -13.20 17.20
CA GLU A 326 21.64 -14.59 17.26
C GLU A 326 21.49 -15.20 18.66
N LEU A 327 21.90 -14.47 19.71
CA LEU A 327 21.75 -14.90 21.11
C LEU A 327 20.28 -15.10 21.50
N LYS A 328 19.39 -14.20 21.08
CA LYS A 328 17.94 -14.38 21.26
C LYS A 328 17.43 -15.60 20.50
N GLY A 329 17.91 -15.85 19.28
CA GLY A 329 17.57 -17.04 18.50
C GLY A 329 17.86 -18.33 19.27
N ILE A 330 19.06 -18.42 19.85
CA ILE A 330 19.47 -19.54 20.71
C ILE A 330 18.57 -19.67 21.94
N TRP A 331 18.24 -18.55 22.60
CA TRP A 331 17.40 -18.57 23.80
C TRP A 331 15.96 -19.03 23.53
N VAL A 332 15.41 -18.70 22.34
CA VAL A 332 14.02 -19.02 21.97
C VAL A 332 13.81 -20.48 21.55
N ASP A 333 14.78 -21.09 20.86
CA ASP A 333 14.68 -22.46 20.34
C ASP A 333 14.83 -23.51 21.46
N LYS A 334 13.71 -23.88 22.08
CA LYS A 334 13.68 -24.83 23.20
C LYS A 334 13.93 -26.29 22.78
N ASP A 335 13.74 -26.61 21.50
CA ASP A 335 13.82 -28.00 21.00
C ASP A 335 15.27 -28.38 20.66
N SER A 336 16.05 -27.40 20.18
CA SER A 336 17.43 -27.61 19.73
C SER A 336 18.51 -27.21 20.74
N THR A 337 18.14 -26.70 21.93
CA THR A 337 19.10 -26.16 22.91
C THR A 337 18.94 -26.72 24.33
N THR A 338 20.07 -26.90 25.02
CA THR A 338 20.07 -27.32 26.43
C THR A 338 19.69 -26.15 27.36
N PRO A 339 19.14 -26.41 28.56
CA PRO A 339 18.83 -25.33 29.52
C PRO A 339 20.07 -24.51 29.90
N ASP A 340 21.24 -25.15 30.00
CA ASP A 340 22.52 -24.51 30.30
C ASP A 340 23.03 -23.60 29.16
N ALA A 341 22.84 -24.02 27.90
CA ALA A 341 23.12 -23.20 26.74
C ALA A 341 22.23 -21.95 26.69
N ARG A 342 20.95 -22.09 27.08
CA ARG A 342 20.02 -20.95 27.14
C ARG A 342 20.36 -19.97 28.25
N SER A 343 20.77 -20.43 29.44
CA SER A 343 21.25 -19.53 30.49
C SER A 343 22.52 -18.81 30.08
N THR A 344 23.44 -19.51 29.40
CA THR A 344 24.69 -18.93 28.90
C THR A 344 24.42 -17.87 27.83
N ALA A 345 23.56 -18.16 26.85
CA ALA A 345 23.18 -17.20 25.81
C ALA A 345 22.51 -15.95 26.40
N TYR A 346 21.67 -16.12 27.42
CA TYR A 346 21.06 -14.99 28.12
C TYR A 346 22.07 -14.17 28.91
N ALA A 347 23.00 -14.81 29.63
CA ALA A 347 24.06 -14.12 30.36
C ALA A 347 24.98 -13.30 29.41
N MET A 348 25.23 -13.82 28.21
CA MET A 348 25.92 -13.10 27.14
C MET A 348 25.12 -11.88 26.65
N LEU A 349 23.80 -12.03 26.47
CA LEU A 349 22.91 -10.93 26.08
C LEU A 349 22.86 -9.82 27.14
N GLU A 350 22.81 -10.18 28.42
CA GLU A 350 22.82 -9.24 29.55
C GLU A 350 24.10 -8.39 29.58
N GLN A 351 25.24 -8.96 29.20
CA GLN A 351 26.50 -8.21 29.09
C GLN A 351 26.54 -7.21 27.92
N LEU A 352 25.70 -7.39 26.89
CA LEU A 352 25.59 -6.45 25.77
C LEU A 352 24.70 -5.24 26.09
N MET A 353 23.81 -5.36 27.07
CA MET A 353 22.82 -4.33 27.42
C MET A 353 23.42 -2.93 27.68
N PRO A 354 24.52 -2.77 28.44
CA PRO A 354 25.12 -1.44 28.66
C PRO A 354 25.63 -0.80 27.37
N LEU A 355 26.23 -1.60 26.48
CA LEU A 355 26.74 -1.13 25.19
C LEU A 355 25.59 -0.69 24.26
N ILE A 356 24.51 -1.48 24.21
CA ILE A 356 23.29 -1.13 23.46
C ILE A 356 22.73 0.22 23.95
N LEU A 357 22.69 0.47 25.27
CA LEU A 357 22.24 1.75 25.82
C LEU A 357 23.16 2.91 25.43
N SER A 358 24.47 2.70 25.43
CA SER A 358 25.42 3.75 25.03
C SER A 358 25.28 4.12 23.55
N LEU A 359 25.11 3.13 22.67
CA LEU A 359 24.92 3.34 21.23
C LEU A 359 23.56 3.96 20.91
N LEU A 360 22.50 3.58 21.64
CA LEU A 360 21.18 4.20 21.53
C LEU A 360 21.17 5.67 21.97
N ALA A 361 21.99 6.02 22.97
CA ALA A 361 22.09 7.37 23.51
C ALA A 361 23.01 8.29 22.67
N HIS A 362 23.66 7.76 21.63
CA HIS A 362 24.57 8.50 20.76
C HIS A 362 23.85 9.68 20.08
N GLU A 363 24.54 10.79 19.85
CA GLU A 363 23.94 12.02 19.29
C GLU A 363 23.33 11.76 17.89
N TYR A 364 24.09 11.09 17.02
CA TYR A 364 23.68 10.75 15.67
C TYR A 364 22.68 9.59 15.62
N ASP A 365 21.60 9.77 14.85
CA ASP A 365 20.50 8.82 14.77
C ASP A 365 20.84 7.56 13.94
N GLU A 366 21.80 7.64 13.01
CA GLU A 366 22.32 6.47 12.28
C GLU A 366 22.90 5.42 13.23
N VAL A 367 23.75 5.86 14.17
CA VAL A 367 24.32 4.99 15.22
C VAL A 367 23.22 4.45 16.13
N SER A 368 22.26 5.29 16.52
CA SER A 368 21.14 4.88 17.37
C SER A 368 20.25 3.83 16.71
N SER A 369 19.96 3.99 15.41
CA SER A 369 19.11 3.11 14.62
C SER A 369 19.74 1.73 14.36
N SER A 370 21.07 1.66 14.33
CA SER A 370 21.81 0.40 14.13
C SER A 370 21.49 -0.67 15.19
N VAL A 371 21.09 -0.28 16.40
CA VAL A 371 20.78 -1.18 17.53
C VAL A 371 19.28 -1.41 17.75
N PHE A 372 18.41 -0.86 16.90
CA PHE A 372 16.95 -1.01 17.03
C PHE A 372 16.46 -2.46 17.01
N PRO A 373 16.95 -3.33 16.10
CA PRO A 373 16.53 -4.74 16.13
C PRO A 373 16.96 -5.42 17.45
N ALA A 374 18.13 -5.12 18.00
CA ALA A 374 18.59 -5.65 19.28
C ALA A 374 17.65 -5.28 20.44
N ILE A 375 17.23 -4.01 20.50
CA ILE A 375 16.27 -3.52 21.49
C ILE A 375 14.94 -4.25 21.33
N SER A 376 14.44 -4.39 20.10
CA SER A 376 13.24 -5.16 19.78
C SER A 376 13.34 -6.58 20.30
N GLU A 377 14.47 -7.26 20.06
CA GLU A 377 14.68 -8.64 20.48
C GLU A 377 14.74 -8.80 21.99
N ILE A 378 15.45 -7.92 22.69
CA ILE A 378 15.51 -7.92 24.16
C ILE A 378 14.12 -7.69 24.77
N VAL A 379 13.37 -6.70 24.27
CA VAL A 379 12.02 -6.42 24.75
C VAL A 379 11.07 -7.58 24.45
N ASN A 380 11.22 -8.26 23.31
CA ASN A 380 10.46 -9.47 22.98
C ASN A 380 10.79 -10.65 23.90
N VAL A 381 12.05 -10.82 24.30
CA VAL A 381 12.44 -11.78 25.34
C VAL A 381 11.70 -11.47 26.65
N PHE A 382 11.71 -10.21 27.10
CA PHE A 382 11.00 -9.81 28.32
C PHE A 382 9.47 -9.97 28.21
N LYS A 383 8.87 -9.66 27.06
CA LYS A 383 7.45 -9.94 26.79
C LYS A 383 7.12 -11.42 26.91
N LYS A 384 7.98 -12.29 26.39
CA LYS A 384 7.80 -13.75 26.47
C LYS A 384 7.93 -14.24 27.91
N MET A 385 8.93 -13.75 28.67
CA MET A 385 9.08 -14.05 30.09
C MET A 385 7.87 -13.60 30.91
N HIS A 386 7.37 -12.39 30.64
CA HIS A 386 6.18 -11.84 31.29
C HIS A 386 4.92 -12.66 30.97
N ARG A 387 4.74 -13.09 29.71
CA ARG A 387 3.64 -13.98 29.30
C ARG A 387 3.71 -15.35 29.98
N ASP A 388 4.92 -15.88 30.14
CA ASP A 388 5.17 -17.13 30.87
C ASP A 388 5.08 -16.96 32.40
N SER A 389 4.64 -15.78 32.89
CA SER A 389 4.49 -15.42 34.31
C SER A 389 5.79 -15.50 35.13
N VAL A 390 6.93 -15.34 34.47
CA VAL A 390 8.25 -15.24 35.13
C VAL A 390 8.49 -13.78 35.52
N ALA A 391 8.77 -13.54 36.80
CA ALA A 391 9.11 -12.21 37.29
C ALA A 391 10.44 -11.73 36.68
N LEU A 392 10.49 -10.45 36.33
CA LEU A 392 11.73 -9.83 35.84
C LEU A 392 12.76 -9.72 36.97
N SER A 393 14.02 -10.02 36.68
CA SER A 393 15.14 -9.83 37.62
C SER A 393 15.37 -8.36 37.95
N GLU A 394 16.09 -8.09 39.03
CA GLU A 394 16.50 -6.72 39.41
C GLU A 394 17.34 -6.06 38.30
N SER A 395 18.24 -6.80 37.66
CA SER A 395 19.05 -6.32 36.53
C SER A 395 18.22 -5.95 35.31
N GLN A 396 17.18 -6.72 34.99
CA GLN A 396 16.25 -6.43 33.89
C GLN A 396 15.42 -5.18 34.18
N GLN A 397 14.99 -5.00 35.43
CA GLN A 397 14.25 -3.81 35.86
C GLN A 397 15.14 -2.56 35.82
N ASP A 398 16.41 -2.65 36.26
CA ASP A 398 17.39 -1.56 36.14
C ASP A 398 17.62 -1.18 34.67
N PHE A 399 17.80 -2.18 33.79
CA PHE A 399 17.94 -1.93 32.35
C PHE A 399 16.75 -1.20 31.76
N LEU A 400 15.51 -1.65 32.04
CA LEU A 400 14.30 -0.97 31.57
C LEU A 400 14.19 0.47 32.12
N SER A 401 14.62 0.69 33.37
CA SER A 401 14.60 2.00 34.02
C SER A 401 15.54 3.02 33.37
N ARG A 402 16.58 2.56 32.67
CA ARG A 402 17.49 3.39 31.88
C ARG A 402 17.07 3.48 30.41
N LEU A 403 16.62 2.36 29.83
CA LEU A 403 16.20 2.28 28.43
C LEU A 403 15.04 3.22 28.13
N LEU A 404 13.99 3.21 28.97
CA LEU A 404 12.79 3.99 28.68
C LEU A 404 13.05 5.51 28.69
N PRO A 405 13.74 6.11 29.69
CA PRO A 405 14.14 7.51 29.62
C PRO A 405 15.02 7.85 28.42
N THR A 406 15.97 6.99 28.03
CA THR A 406 16.81 7.22 26.85
C THR A 406 15.96 7.26 25.57
N LEU A 407 15.04 6.30 25.39
CA LEU A 407 14.10 6.29 24.27
C LEU A 407 13.22 7.55 24.24
N VAL A 408 12.74 8.01 25.41
CA VAL A 408 11.95 9.24 25.52
C VAL A 408 12.79 10.48 25.21
N GLY A 409 14.06 10.50 25.59
CA GLY A 409 15.01 11.56 25.23
C GLY A 409 15.19 11.69 23.71
N LYS A 410 15.29 10.55 23.01
CA LYS A 410 15.42 10.46 21.55
C LYS A 410 14.15 10.81 20.75
N LEU A 411 13.02 11.06 21.43
CA LEU A 411 11.82 11.59 20.77
C LEU A 411 11.88 13.11 20.53
N LYS A 412 12.90 13.81 21.06
CA LYS A 412 13.06 15.25 20.88
C LYS A 412 13.61 15.57 19.50
N TYR A 413 13.21 16.72 18.96
CA TYR A 413 13.94 17.34 17.86
C TYR A 413 15.38 17.64 18.29
N SER A 414 16.31 17.67 17.33
CA SER A 414 17.67 18.17 17.56
C SER A 414 17.62 19.62 18.04
N ASP A 415 18.51 19.98 18.96
CA ASP A 415 18.62 21.34 19.47
C ASP A 415 19.06 22.33 18.37
N ASP A 416 19.67 21.83 17.28
CA ASP A 416 20.10 22.61 16.11
C ASP A 416 19.06 22.64 14.98
N TYR A 417 17.91 21.97 15.16
CA TYR A 417 16.87 21.92 14.14
C TYR A 417 16.19 23.28 13.93
N SER A 418 16.30 23.82 12.71
CA SER A 418 15.60 25.03 12.29
C SER A 418 14.30 24.68 11.58
N TRP A 419 13.17 25.19 12.09
CA TRP A 419 11.89 24.99 11.43
C TRP A 419 11.86 25.71 10.06
N PRO A 420 11.53 25.01 8.94
CA PRO A 420 11.53 25.61 7.62
C PRO A 420 10.63 26.85 7.52
N SER A 421 11.14 27.93 6.95
CA SER A 421 10.35 29.15 6.78
C SER A 421 9.39 29.01 5.61
N THR A 422 8.24 29.68 5.66
CA THR A 422 7.26 29.69 4.55
C THR A 422 7.75 30.38 3.27
N TYR A 423 8.95 30.98 3.30
CA TYR A 423 9.61 31.58 2.14
C TYR A 423 10.59 30.62 1.47
N ASP A 424 11.19 29.67 2.22
CA ASP A 424 12.11 28.67 1.68
C ASP A 424 11.37 27.65 0.81
N SER A 425 10.12 27.31 1.14
CA SER A 425 9.29 26.38 0.35
C SER A 425 8.85 26.93 -1.02
N LYS A 426 9.18 28.18 -1.37
CA LYS A 426 8.91 28.77 -2.71
C LYS A 426 10.19 29.00 -3.51
N ALA A 427 11.36 28.89 -2.90
CA ALA A 427 12.62 28.83 -3.59
C ALA A 427 12.85 27.38 -4.04
N GLY A 428 12.05 26.92 -5.01
CA GLY A 428 12.50 25.87 -5.90
C GLY A 428 13.66 26.43 -6.72
N ASP A 429 14.83 26.55 -6.12
CA ASP A 429 16.07 26.59 -6.88
C ASP A 429 16.07 25.30 -7.69
N GLY A 430 16.13 25.45 -9.02
CA GLY A 430 16.07 24.36 -9.99
C GLY A 430 17.28 23.43 -9.97
N ASP A 431 17.86 23.17 -8.80
CA ASP A 431 18.98 22.25 -8.55
C ASP A 431 18.52 20.88 -8.03
N GLY A 432 17.23 20.70 -7.72
CA GLY A 432 16.69 19.38 -7.40
C GLY A 432 17.18 18.76 -6.09
N SER A 433 17.75 19.55 -5.16
CA SER A 433 18.01 19.11 -3.79
C SER A 433 16.70 19.08 -3.00
N LEU A 434 16.20 17.87 -2.76
CA LEU A 434 14.95 17.51 -2.06
C LEU A 434 15.17 17.38 -0.53
N ASP A 435 16.15 18.07 0.04
CA ASP A 435 16.79 17.57 1.27
C ASP A 435 16.02 17.86 2.58
N GLU A 436 15.17 18.90 2.66
CA GLU A 436 14.55 19.32 3.94
C GLU A 436 13.23 18.61 4.30
N ASP A 437 12.42 18.23 3.30
CA ASP A 437 11.23 17.39 3.51
C ASP A 437 11.64 15.95 3.90
N ASP A 438 12.84 15.53 3.51
CA ASP A 438 13.42 14.22 3.82
C ASP A 438 13.86 14.14 5.31
N ASP A 439 14.45 15.20 5.87
CA ASP A 439 14.88 15.22 7.29
C ASP A 439 13.70 15.08 8.28
N GLU A 440 12.61 15.83 8.07
CA GLU A 440 11.40 15.70 8.90
C GLU A 440 10.75 14.31 8.73
N ALA A 441 10.72 13.78 7.52
CA ALA A 441 10.19 12.45 7.25
C ALA A 441 11.02 11.35 7.93
N MET A 442 12.35 11.45 7.89
CA MET A 442 13.27 10.55 8.58
C MET A 442 13.06 10.61 10.10
N PHE A 443 12.91 11.81 10.67
CA PHE A 443 12.64 11.97 12.10
C PHE A 443 11.27 11.41 12.52
N ILE A 444 10.23 11.57 11.71
CA ILE A 444 8.92 10.97 11.97
C ILE A 444 8.99 9.42 11.95
N GLU A 445 9.77 8.84 11.03
CA GLU A 445 9.98 7.39 10.97
C GLU A 445 10.81 6.88 12.17
N LEU A 446 11.80 7.66 12.60
CA LEU A 446 12.55 7.42 13.84
C LEU A 446 11.60 7.40 15.04
N ARG A 447 10.76 8.43 15.22
CA ARG A 447 9.75 8.49 16.28
C ARG A 447 8.80 7.30 16.24
N ARG A 448 8.37 6.87 15.05
CA ARG A 448 7.51 5.69 14.87
C ARG A 448 8.20 4.42 15.38
N SER A 449 9.46 4.23 15.04
CA SER A 449 10.27 3.08 15.47
C SER A 449 10.54 3.08 16.97
N LEU A 450 10.96 4.21 17.55
CA LEU A 450 11.15 4.38 19.00
C LEU A 450 9.86 4.11 19.78
N ARG A 451 8.73 4.57 19.24
CA ARG A 451 7.41 4.38 19.85
C ARG A 451 7.00 2.91 19.94
N VAL A 452 7.37 2.08 18.96
CA VAL A 452 7.14 0.63 19.03
C VAL A 452 7.83 0.01 20.25
N PHE A 453 9.06 0.44 20.57
CA PHE A 453 9.80 -0.03 21.75
C PHE A 453 9.20 0.48 23.05
N ILE A 454 8.86 1.76 23.10
CA ILE A 454 8.24 2.42 24.25
C ILE A 454 6.91 1.75 24.62
N ASP A 455 6.02 1.53 23.65
CA ASP A 455 4.72 0.89 23.87
C ASP A 455 4.89 -0.59 24.27
N ALA A 456 5.90 -1.26 23.71
CA ALA A 456 6.29 -2.61 24.07
C ALA A 456 6.76 -2.73 25.53
N ILE A 457 7.58 -1.78 26.01
CA ILE A 457 8.00 -1.69 27.42
C ILE A 457 6.78 -1.43 28.30
N GLY A 458 5.84 -0.60 27.87
CA GLY A 458 4.61 -0.36 28.61
C GLY A 458 3.80 -1.62 28.89
N LEU A 459 3.81 -2.62 27.99
CA LEU A 459 3.15 -3.91 28.22
C LEU A 459 3.88 -4.78 29.26
N VAL A 460 5.21 -4.67 29.31
CA VAL A 460 6.07 -5.47 30.19
C VAL A 460 6.16 -4.88 31.60
N ALA A 461 6.30 -3.56 31.70
CA ALA A 461 6.45 -2.81 32.95
C ALA A 461 5.53 -1.57 32.97
N PRO A 462 4.21 -1.75 33.20
CA PRO A 462 3.24 -0.65 33.13
C PRO A 462 3.50 0.48 34.13
N SER A 463 3.92 0.16 35.36
CA SER A 463 4.19 1.15 36.41
C SER A 463 5.39 2.04 36.08
N LEU A 464 6.47 1.46 35.56
CA LEU A 464 7.63 2.21 35.10
C LEU A 464 7.25 3.12 33.92
N TYR A 465 6.50 2.60 32.96
CA TYR A 465 5.99 3.38 31.84
C TYR A 465 5.19 4.60 32.28
N ASP A 466 4.20 4.39 33.15
CA ASP A 466 3.37 5.47 33.67
C ASP A 466 4.24 6.49 34.42
N SER A 467 5.20 6.02 35.23
CA SER A 467 6.09 6.91 35.98
C SER A 467 6.95 7.81 35.08
N VAL A 468 7.55 7.30 34.01
CA VAL A 468 8.43 8.08 33.13
C VAL A 468 7.62 9.01 32.23
N MET A 469 6.57 8.48 31.59
CA MET A 469 5.76 9.24 30.64
C MET A 469 5.00 10.38 31.32
N LEU A 470 4.28 10.07 32.40
CA LEU A 470 3.47 11.06 33.10
C LEU A 470 4.36 12.09 33.78
N THR A 471 5.42 11.69 34.49
CA THR A 471 6.29 12.64 35.20
C THR A 471 6.99 13.59 34.22
N THR A 472 7.45 13.08 33.07
CA THR A 472 8.10 13.93 32.05
C THR A 472 7.13 14.95 31.48
N ALA A 473 5.95 14.51 31.02
CA ALA A 473 4.94 15.41 30.47
C ALA A 473 4.41 16.42 31.51
N GLN A 474 4.12 15.97 32.73
CA GLN A 474 3.67 16.85 33.83
C GLN A 474 4.72 17.88 34.21
N SER A 475 6.01 17.49 34.24
CA SER A 475 7.11 18.41 34.53
C SER A 475 7.20 19.51 33.46
N ILE A 476 7.12 19.14 32.17
CA ILE A 476 7.10 20.09 31.06
C ILE A 476 5.93 21.07 31.19
N PHE A 477 4.71 20.58 31.41
CA PHE A 477 3.54 21.49 31.52
C PHE A 477 3.59 22.41 32.75
N LYS A 478 4.17 21.97 33.86
CA LYS A 478 4.43 22.83 35.03
C LYS A 478 5.47 23.91 34.72
N GLN A 479 6.50 23.57 33.94
CA GLN A 479 7.49 24.55 33.49
C GLN A 479 6.88 25.54 32.50
N CYS A 480 6.05 25.09 31.56
CA CYS A 480 5.30 25.96 30.65
C CYS A 480 4.43 26.97 31.40
N SER A 481 3.70 26.54 32.45
CA SER A 481 2.84 27.44 33.22
C SER A 481 3.61 28.44 34.09
N GLN A 482 4.81 28.08 34.55
CA GLN A 482 5.64 28.93 35.40
C GLN A 482 6.46 29.95 34.59
N TYR A 483 7.03 29.55 33.45
CA TYR A 483 8.04 30.34 32.74
C TYR A 483 7.59 30.78 31.34
N GLY A 484 6.50 30.23 30.80
CA GLY A 484 6.09 30.43 29.41
C GLY A 484 6.96 29.65 28.41
N VAL A 485 6.59 29.72 27.13
CA VAL A 485 7.25 29.01 26.03
C VAL A 485 7.77 30.02 25.00
N SER A 486 9.01 29.84 24.55
CA SER A 486 9.66 30.64 23.52
C SER A 486 9.54 29.95 22.16
N ALA A 487 8.96 30.62 21.15
CA ALA A 487 8.83 30.08 19.80
C ALA A 487 10.16 30.10 19.01
N GLU A 488 11.11 30.97 19.35
CA GLU A 488 12.36 31.16 18.58
C GLU A 488 13.55 30.35 19.09
N ARG A 489 13.44 29.74 20.28
CA ARG A 489 14.55 29.02 20.93
C ARG A 489 14.32 27.52 20.86
N ALA A 490 15.21 26.80 20.18
CA ALA A 490 15.23 25.34 20.19
C ALA A 490 15.83 24.79 21.49
N ALA A 491 16.99 25.33 21.91
CA ALA A 491 17.69 24.93 23.13
C ALA A 491 17.32 25.75 24.38
N ASP A 492 17.24 25.08 25.53
CA ASP A 492 17.19 25.70 26.85
C ASP A 492 18.59 26.20 27.24
N GLN A 493 19.01 27.38 26.75
CA GLN A 493 20.28 27.98 27.21
C GLN A 493 20.15 28.46 28.67
N GLY A 494 20.44 27.56 29.60
CA GLY A 494 20.47 27.81 31.04
C GLY A 494 19.79 26.68 31.79
N GLY A 495 20.60 25.87 32.50
CA GLY A 495 20.11 24.79 33.35
C GLY A 495 18.96 25.22 34.25
N GLU A 496 18.06 24.28 34.53
CA GLU A 496 16.90 24.34 35.40
C GLU A 496 16.82 25.60 36.29
N GLY A 497 16.27 26.72 35.78
CA GLY A 497 15.98 27.83 36.69
C GLY A 497 15.63 29.22 36.16
N GLN A 498 16.09 29.69 35.00
CA GLN A 498 15.86 31.10 34.60
C GLN A 498 15.74 31.31 33.09
N GLY A 499 14.52 31.13 32.54
CA GLY A 499 14.20 31.46 31.14
C GLY A 499 12.89 30.82 30.66
N GLN A 500 12.29 31.36 29.59
CA GLN A 500 11.20 30.69 28.86
C GLN A 500 11.68 29.32 28.33
N LEU A 501 10.80 28.33 28.35
CA LEU A 501 11.09 26.97 27.84
C LEU A 501 11.22 26.98 26.30
N GLY A 502 12.21 26.28 25.75
CA GLY A 502 12.33 26.09 24.31
C GLY A 502 11.16 25.31 23.69
N TRP A 503 10.87 25.57 22.42
CA TRP A 503 9.71 24.96 21.74
C TRP A 503 9.87 23.43 21.60
N VAL A 504 11.09 22.91 21.49
CA VAL A 504 11.39 21.47 21.37
C VAL A 504 10.88 20.69 22.58
N ARG A 505 11.13 21.19 23.80
CA ARG A 505 10.64 20.55 25.02
C ARG A 505 9.14 20.70 25.19
N ALA A 506 8.59 21.86 24.81
CA ALA A 506 7.15 22.08 24.85
C ALA A 506 6.41 21.12 23.91
N GLU A 507 6.90 20.96 22.67
CA GLU A 507 6.39 19.99 21.69
C GLU A 507 6.47 18.56 22.21
N LEU A 508 7.61 18.15 22.80
CA LEU A 508 7.74 16.83 23.41
C LEU A 508 6.63 16.56 24.44
N GLY A 509 6.29 17.53 25.29
CA GLY A 509 5.21 17.37 26.28
C GLY A 509 3.85 17.06 25.63
N VAL A 510 3.55 17.73 24.51
CA VAL A 510 2.33 17.50 23.72
C VAL A 510 2.39 16.14 23.03
N TYR A 511 3.54 15.76 22.45
CA TYR A 511 3.77 14.46 21.83
C TYR A 511 3.59 13.31 22.82
N LEU A 512 4.20 13.40 24.01
CA LEU A 512 4.10 12.36 25.04
C LEU A 512 2.65 12.17 25.52
N THR A 513 1.89 13.27 25.62
CA THR A 513 0.46 13.21 25.96
C THR A 513 -0.33 12.45 24.88
N GLN A 514 -0.03 12.71 23.61
CA GLN A 514 -0.61 12.00 22.48
C GLN A 514 -0.27 10.51 22.51
N ALA A 515 1.02 10.19 22.65
CA ALA A 515 1.52 8.81 22.69
C ALA A 515 0.90 8.02 23.84
N TYR A 516 0.83 8.62 25.04
CA TYR A 516 0.18 8.02 26.21
C TYR A 516 -1.30 7.70 25.95
N GLY A 517 -2.06 8.66 25.42
CA GLY A 517 -3.48 8.47 25.16
C GLY A 517 -3.77 7.46 24.04
N GLU A 518 -2.97 7.44 22.98
CA GLU A 518 -3.13 6.46 21.88
C GLU A 518 -2.87 5.03 22.34
N ARG A 519 -1.88 4.81 23.21
CA ARG A 519 -1.63 3.49 23.82
C ARG A 519 -2.83 3.01 24.64
N LEU A 520 -3.45 3.91 25.39
CA LEU A 520 -4.69 3.60 26.14
C LEU A 520 -5.86 3.30 25.20
N SER A 521 -5.97 4.04 24.09
CA SER A 521 -7.00 3.83 23.07
C SER A 521 -6.90 2.47 22.39
N SER A 522 -5.68 2.06 22.00
CA SER A 522 -5.41 0.83 21.25
C SER A 522 -5.81 -0.44 22.03
N ASN A 523 -5.63 -0.44 23.35
CA ASN A 523 -5.85 -1.65 24.15
C ASN A 523 -7.33 -1.92 24.51
N LYS A 524 -8.17 -0.89 24.72
CA LYS A 524 -9.52 -1.07 25.31
C LYS A 524 -10.60 -0.06 24.88
N GLY A 525 -10.29 0.89 23.99
CA GLY A 525 -11.15 2.03 23.68
C GLY A 525 -11.23 3.02 24.86
N LEU A 526 -11.02 4.32 24.59
CA LEU A 526 -11.06 5.36 25.61
C LEU A 526 -12.50 5.69 26.00
N ARG A 527 -12.83 5.56 27.30
CA ARG A 527 -14.08 6.06 27.88
C ARG A 527 -13.74 6.88 29.11
N PHE A 528 -13.93 8.19 29.01
CA PHE A 528 -13.75 9.09 30.13
C PHE A 528 -14.98 9.02 31.05
N GLY A 529 -14.75 9.07 32.37
CA GLY A 529 -15.81 9.04 33.38
C GLY A 529 -16.06 7.63 33.93
N GLY A 530 -16.02 7.50 35.25
CA GLY A 530 -16.30 6.24 35.95
C GLY A 530 -17.75 5.75 35.76
N PRO A 531 -18.11 4.58 36.34
CA PRO A 531 -19.39 3.89 36.10
C PRO A 531 -20.68 4.68 36.43
N LYS A 532 -20.59 5.89 37.00
CA LYS A 532 -21.74 6.75 37.34
C LYS A 532 -22.42 7.40 36.12
N TYR A 533 -21.75 7.48 34.97
CA TYR A 533 -22.32 8.00 33.72
C TYR A 533 -22.78 6.88 32.76
N ALA A 534 -22.61 5.62 33.15
CA ALA A 534 -23.15 4.47 32.43
C ALA A 534 -24.61 4.25 32.84
N GLY A 535 -25.55 4.76 32.06
CA GLY A 535 -26.93 4.27 32.12
C GLY A 535 -26.94 2.76 31.87
N GLN A 536 -27.28 1.98 32.91
CA GLN A 536 -27.78 0.59 32.87
C GLN A 536 -27.26 -0.36 31.78
N ALA A 537 -25.96 -0.34 31.48
CA ALA A 537 -25.29 -1.42 30.78
C ALA A 537 -24.07 -1.82 31.61
N ASN A 538 -24.09 -3.06 32.10
CA ASN A 538 -23.07 -3.70 32.92
C ASN A 538 -21.66 -3.17 32.66
N GLY A 539 -20.97 -2.72 33.73
CA GLY A 539 -19.54 -2.43 33.76
C GLY A 539 -18.68 -3.69 33.64
N LEU A 540 -18.97 -4.53 32.63
CA LEU A 540 -18.23 -5.71 32.25
C LEU A 540 -18.01 -5.60 30.74
N ASN A 541 -16.75 -5.65 30.32
CA ASN A 541 -16.40 -5.95 28.94
C ASN A 541 -16.90 -7.37 28.61
N SER A 542 -16.92 -7.76 27.33
CA SER A 542 -17.26 -9.12 26.87
C SER A 542 -16.48 -10.24 27.58
N ASN A 543 -15.37 -9.90 28.28
CA ASN A 543 -14.50 -10.80 29.02
C ASN A 543 -14.40 -10.50 30.54
N GLY A 544 -15.26 -9.65 31.11
CA GLY A 544 -15.42 -9.53 32.57
C GLY A 544 -14.26 -8.97 33.41
N THR A 545 -13.31 -8.22 32.84
CA THR A 545 -12.23 -7.53 33.60
C THR A 545 -12.56 -6.05 33.86
N PRO A 546 -12.25 -5.50 35.05
CA PRO A 546 -12.50 -4.09 35.36
C PRO A 546 -11.65 -3.16 34.48
N VAL A 547 -12.25 -2.08 33.98
CA VAL A 547 -11.57 -0.99 33.26
C VAL A 547 -10.59 -0.32 34.23
N ASN A 548 -9.33 -0.14 33.82
CA ASN A 548 -8.29 0.48 34.65
C ASN A 548 -8.52 2.00 34.68
N THR A 549 -9.46 2.45 35.52
CA THR A 549 -9.92 3.85 35.58
C THR A 549 -8.79 4.82 35.92
N ALA A 550 -7.82 4.40 36.74
CA ALA A 550 -6.71 5.25 37.20
C ALA A 550 -5.82 5.81 36.08
N SER A 551 -5.51 5.03 35.04
CA SER A 551 -4.69 5.51 33.90
C SER A 551 -5.48 6.48 33.01
N ILE A 552 -6.80 6.31 32.91
CA ILE A 552 -7.68 7.24 32.16
C ILE A 552 -7.84 8.55 32.94
N ASP A 553 -7.96 8.48 34.27
CA ASP A 553 -7.96 9.66 35.13
C ASP A 553 -6.63 10.41 35.01
N SER A 554 -5.50 9.70 34.96
CA SER A 554 -4.18 10.30 34.73
C SER A 554 -4.07 11.01 33.37
N LEU A 555 -4.66 10.46 32.31
CA LEU A 555 -4.76 11.14 31.00
C LEU A 555 -5.67 12.37 31.08
N SER A 556 -6.79 12.29 31.79
CA SER A 556 -7.70 13.43 32.02
C SER A 556 -6.99 14.58 32.74
N ASP A 557 -6.13 14.24 33.70
CA ASP A 557 -5.31 15.22 34.41
C ASP A 557 -4.21 15.81 33.51
N LEU A 558 -3.53 15.01 32.68
CA LEU A 558 -2.61 15.52 31.67
C LEU A 558 -3.27 16.50 30.70
N LEU A 559 -4.45 16.16 30.17
CA LEU A 559 -5.20 17.04 29.26
C LEU A 559 -5.59 18.36 29.96
N THR A 560 -5.98 18.28 31.23
CA THR A 560 -6.28 19.46 32.04
C THR A 560 -5.04 20.33 32.25
N MET A 561 -3.90 19.72 32.59
CA MET A 561 -2.63 20.43 32.74
C MET A 561 -2.18 21.05 31.42
N MET A 562 -2.39 20.37 30.29
CA MET A 562 -2.06 20.90 28.96
C MET A 562 -2.89 22.15 28.65
N ILE A 563 -4.19 22.17 28.96
CA ILE A 563 -5.04 23.37 28.83
C ILE A 563 -4.53 24.52 29.72
N GLN A 564 -4.19 24.21 30.97
CA GLN A 564 -3.76 25.20 31.96
C GLN A 564 -2.31 25.69 31.75
N SER A 565 -1.50 24.97 30.98
CA SER A 565 -0.08 25.26 30.77
C SER A 565 0.19 26.53 29.96
N GLY A 566 -0.82 27.06 29.25
CA GLY A 566 -0.65 28.19 28.34
C GLY A 566 0.12 27.86 27.06
N ILE A 567 0.45 26.59 26.80
CA ILE A 567 1.22 26.15 25.64
C ILE A 567 0.60 26.54 24.29
N ALA A 568 -0.73 26.67 24.25
CA ALA A 568 -1.48 27.12 23.06
C ALA A 568 -1.13 28.55 22.62
N SER A 569 -0.52 29.36 23.48
CA SER A 569 -0.09 30.72 23.15
C SER A 569 1.21 30.77 22.34
N CYS A 570 1.95 29.67 22.24
CA CYS A 570 3.16 29.59 21.43
C CYS A 570 2.81 29.61 19.94
N SER A 571 3.45 30.50 19.18
CA SER A 571 3.26 30.62 17.73
C SER A 571 4.14 29.67 16.90
N HIS A 572 4.88 28.75 17.55
CA HIS A 572 5.74 27.81 16.86
C HIS A 572 4.90 26.78 16.06
N PRO A 573 5.19 26.57 14.76
CA PRO A 573 4.38 25.71 13.89
C PRO A 573 4.22 24.26 14.35
N ALA A 574 5.19 23.69 15.07
CA ALA A 574 5.14 22.31 15.56
C ALA A 574 4.08 22.07 16.66
N ILE A 575 3.75 23.10 17.44
CA ILE A 575 2.98 22.94 18.68
C ILE A 575 1.47 22.97 18.42
N ALA A 576 0.97 24.00 17.73
CA ALA A 576 -0.46 24.23 17.57
C ALA A 576 -1.20 23.05 16.89
N PRO A 577 -0.71 22.45 15.78
CA PRO A 577 -1.36 21.28 15.17
C PRO A 577 -1.53 20.12 16.14
N MET A 578 -0.47 19.74 16.85
CA MET A 578 -0.50 18.61 17.77
C MET A 578 -1.36 18.89 19.01
N TYR A 579 -1.31 20.12 19.53
CA TYR A 579 -2.16 20.54 20.63
C TYR A 579 -3.65 20.38 20.27
N PHE A 580 -4.08 20.89 19.11
CA PHE A 580 -5.47 20.77 18.67
C PHE A 580 -5.84 19.34 18.27
N GLU A 581 -4.91 18.58 17.68
CA GLU A 581 -5.13 17.17 17.36
C GLU A 581 -5.45 16.35 18.61
N ASN A 582 -4.76 16.59 19.72
CA ASN A 582 -5.01 15.89 20.98
C ASN A 582 -6.46 16.04 21.46
N PHE A 583 -7.06 17.23 21.37
CA PHE A 583 -8.46 17.43 21.78
C PHE A 583 -9.47 16.82 20.81
N VAL A 584 -9.16 16.82 19.52
CA VAL A 584 -9.96 16.14 18.49
C VAL A 584 -9.90 14.61 18.65
N ARG A 585 -8.74 14.10 19.04
CA ARG A 585 -8.50 12.66 19.24
C ARG A 585 -9.14 12.17 20.53
N PHE A 586 -9.00 12.92 21.62
CA PHE A 586 -9.51 12.57 22.94
C PHE A 586 -10.84 13.26 23.28
N ASN A 587 -11.74 13.41 22.29
CA ASN A 587 -13.00 14.14 22.43
C ASN A 587 -13.89 13.67 23.60
N GLY A 588 -13.85 12.38 23.97
CA GLY A 588 -14.61 11.86 25.11
C GLY A 588 -14.29 12.56 26.45
N TYR A 589 -13.17 13.27 26.55
CA TYR A 589 -12.83 14.12 27.70
C TYR A 589 -13.90 15.21 27.94
N PHE A 590 -14.46 15.79 26.88
CA PHE A 590 -15.46 16.86 26.96
C PHE A 590 -16.85 16.37 27.38
N ASP A 591 -17.14 15.07 27.24
CA ASP A 591 -18.38 14.48 27.75
C ASP A 591 -18.45 14.55 29.29
N VAL A 592 -17.29 14.44 29.94
CA VAL A 592 -17.13 14.50 31.41
C VAL A 592 -16.86 15.92 31.89
N ARG A 593 -15.91 16.62 31.26
CA ARG A 593 -15.52 17.99 31.62
C ARG A 593 -16.00 19.00 30.59
N ARG A 594 -17.32 19.25 30.56
CA ARG A 594 -17.94 20.20 29.62
C ARG A 594 -17.39 21.63 29.75
N GLU A 595 -16.95 22.02 30.94
CA GLU A 595 -16.32 23.32 31.22
C GLU A 595 -15.01 23.53 30.43
N ALA A 596 -14.33 22.45 30.04
CA ALA A 596 -13.10 22.52 29.27
C ALA A 596 -13.33 22.85 27.77
N VAL A 597 -14.58 22.82 27.28
CA VAL A 597 -14.91 23.20 25.90
C VAL A 597 -14.59 24.68 25.66
N THR A 598 -14.97 25.58 26.57
CA THR A 598 -14.77 27.02 26.43
C THR A 598 -13.30 27.43 26.24
N PRO A 599 -12.33 27.02 27.08
CA PRO A 599 -10.93 27.41 26.90
C PRO A 599 -10.32 26.84 25.62
N VAL A 600 -10.65 25.61 25.22
CA VAL A 600 -10.14 25.01 23.97
C VAL A 600 -10.75 25.70 22.75
N PHE A 601 -12.05 26.00 22.78
CA PHE A 601 -12.73 26.74 21.72
C PHE A 601 -12.17 28.16 21.58
N THR A 602 -11.90 28.83 22.70
CA THR A 602 -11.24 30.15 22.70
C THR A 602 -9.83 30.06 22.11
N ALA A 603 -9.07 29.01 22.42
CA ALA A 603 -7.75 28.78 21.82
C ALA A 603 -7.84 28.57 20.29
N PHE A 604 -8.84 27.82 19.80
CA PHE A 604 -9.10 27.69 18.36
C PHE A 604 -9.41 29.03 17.68
N LEU A 605 -10.18 29.91 18.33
CA LEU A 605 -10.52 31.23 17.78
C LEU A 605 -9.40 32.28 17.96
N GLY A 606 -8.40 31.96 18.78
CA GLY A 606 -7.28 32.83 19.11
C GLY A 606 -6.26 33.07 17.96
N PRO A 607 -5.23 33.89 18.20
CA PRO A 607 -4.23 34.26 17.20
C PRO A 607 -3.36 33.08 16.75
N THR A 608 -3.18 32.07 17.59
CA THR A 608 -2.45 30.81 17.30
C THR A 608 -3.35 29.69 16.81
N GLY A 609 -4.67 29.94 16.70
CA GLY A 609 -5.65 29.00 16.19
C GLY A 609 -5.93 29.22 14.70
N ILE A 610 -7.18 29.54 14.34
CA ILE A 610 -7.59 29.74 12.94
C ILE A 610 -6.85 30.88 12.21
N ARG A 611 -6.19 31.77 12.96
CA ARG A 611 -5.40 32.91 12.46
C ARG A 611 -3.88 32.72 12.58
N HIS A 612 -3.43 31.47 12.78
CA HIS A 612 -2.02 31.15 12.99
C HIS A 612 -1.09 31.85 11.97
N PRO A 613 0.05 32.43 12.39
CA PRO A 613 0.91 33.23 11.51
C PRO A 613 1.49 32.43 10.34
N ASN A 614 1.82 31.16 10.55
CA ASN A 614 2.30 30.28 9.49
C ASN A 614 1.15 29.83 8.56
N SER A 615 1.29 30.11 7.26
CA SER A 615 0.28 29.81 6.24
C SER A 615 0.01 28.33 6.00
N VAL A 616 1.00 27.46 6.24
CA VAL A 616 0.90 26.00 6.05
C VAL A 616 0.13 25.35 7.19
N VAL A 617 0.27 25.88 8.41
CA VAL A 617 -0.38 25.37 9.62
C VAL A 617 -1.88 25.68 9.65
N ARG A 618 -2.30 26.87 9.17
CA ARG A 618 -3.71 27.32 9.20
C ARG A 618 -4.70 26.32 8.59
N PRO A 619 -4.51 25.81 7.35
CA PRO A 619 -5.33 24.75 6.76
C PRO A 619 -5.62 23.57 7.69
N ARG A 620 -4.58 23.09 8.38
CA ARG A 620 -4.67 21.94 9.27
C ARG A 620 -5.47 22.25 10.52
N ILE A 621 -5.31 23.46 11.08
CA ILE A 621 -6.12 23.92 12.22
C ILE A 621 -7.59 24.07 11.83
N TRP A 622 -7.90 24.57 10.63
CA TRP A 622 -9.30 24.65 10.15
C TRP A 622 -9.97 23.27 10.09
N TYR A 623 -9.24 22.26 9.62
CA TYR A 623 -9.69 20.87 9.63
C TYR A 623 -9.91 20.34 11.06
N PHE A 624 -8.98 20.60 11.99
CA PHE A 624 -9.12 20.16 13.38
C PHE A 624 -10.29 20.84 14.09
N LEU A 625 -10.48 22.14 13.89
CA LEU A 625 -11.64 22.87 14.39
C LEU A 625 -12.95 22.24 13.87
N HIS A 626 -13.03 21.98 12.58
CA HIS A 626 -14.19 21.32 11.98
C HIS A 626 -14.47 19.95 12.61
N ARG A 627 -13.43 19.13 12.78
CA ARG A 627 -13.57 17.81 13.39
C ARG A 627 -13.97 17.91 14.86
N PHE A 628 -13.39 18.86 15.60
CA PHE A 628 -13.74 19.15 17.00
C PHE A 628 -15.23 19.49 17.12
N ILE A 629 -15.73 20.45 16.33
CA ILE A 629 -17.13 20.87 16.33
C ILE A 629 -18.07 19.70 16.01
N ARG A 630 -17.76 18.88 15.00
CA ARG A 630 -18.59 17.72 14.63
C ARG A 630 -18.64 16.62 15.69
N GLN A 631 -17.65 16.54 16.56
CA GLN A 631 -17.57 15.53 17.61
C GLN A 631 -18.22 15.99 18.93
N LEU A 632 -18.48 17.30 19.10
CA LEU A 632 -19.21 17.82 20.25
C LEU A 632 -20.70 17.44 20.19
N HIS A 633 -21.31 17.28 21.37
CA HIS A 633 -22.74 17.00 21.47
C HIS A 633 -23.58 18.19 20.97
N SER A 634 -24.64 17.93 20.21
CA SER A 634 -25.46 18.96 19.55
C SER A 634 -26.03 20.01 20.50
N GLN A 635 -26.33 19.62 21.75
CA GLN A 635 -26.84 20.53 22.80
C GLN A 635 -25.83 21.58 23.29
N VAL A 636 -24.52 21.36 23.08
CA VAL A 636 -23.46 22.27 23.53
C VAL A 636 -23.22 23.38 22.51
N LEU A 637 -23.46 23.09 21.22
CA LEU A 637 -23.17 23.99 20.10
C LEU A 637 -23.93 25.34 20.13
N PRO A 638 -25.25 25.41 20.48
CA PRO A 638 -26.03 26.65 20.41
C PRO A 638 -25.44 27.83 21.17
N VAL A 639 -24.74 27.56 22.29
CA VAL A 639 -24.11 28.58 23.13
C VAL A 639 -23.00 29.33 22.37
N TYR A 640 -22.30 28.64 21.48
CA TYR A 640 -21.15 29.17 20.75
C TYR A 640 -21.50 29.67 19.34
N SER A 641 -22.66 29.31 18.79
CA SER A 641 -23.04 29.66 17.41
C SER A 641 -23.05 31.16 17.13
N SER A 642 -23.44 31.98 18.11
CA SER A 642 -23.53 33.45 17.98
C SER A 642 -22.17 34.16 18.04
N GLU A 643 -21.17 33.55 18.68
CA GLU A 643 -19.80 34.05 18.74
C GLU A 643 -18.96 33.54 17.56
N PHE A 644 -19.16 32.28 17.19
CA PHE A 644 -18.36 31.59 16.18
C PHE A 644 -18.47 32.21 14.78
N ILE A 645 -19.69 32.40 14.28
CA ILE A 645 -19.89 32.85 12.90
C ILE A 645 -19.25 34.23 12.69
N PRO A 646 -19.52 35.25 13.51
CA PRO A 646 -18.82 36.54 13.39
C PRO A 646 -17.29 36.44 13.48
N ALA A 647 -16.75 35.52 14.29
CA ALA A 647 -15.31 35.33 14.45
C ALA A 647 -14.62 34.71 13.21
N VAL A 648 -15.37 34.02 12.34
CA VAL A 648 -14.84 33.33 11.15
C VAL A 648 -15.20 34.05 9.84
N VAL A 649 -16.20 34.94 9.84
CA VAL A 649 -16.74 35.61 8.63
C VAL A 649 -15.69 36.25 7.73
N ASP A 650 -14.68 36.90 8.29
CA ASP A 650 -13.60 37.52 7.51
C ASP A 650 -12.65 36.51 6.84
N LEU A 651 -12.58 35.28 7.38
CA LEU A 651 -11.86 34.15 6.80
C LEU A 651 -12.69 33.43 5.73
N LEU A 652 -13.96 33.78 5.52
CA LEU A 652 -14.85 33.20 4.50
C LEU A 652 -14.83 33.97 3.17
N ASP A 653 -13.99 34.99 3.02
CA ASP A 653 -13.80 35.68 1.73
C ASP A 653 -13.18 34.71 0.71
N ILE A 654 -13.87 34.48 -0.40
CA ILE A 654 -13.46 33.53 -1.43
C ILE A 654 -12.73 34.29 -2.53
N ARG A 655 -11.46 33.96 -2.76
CA ARG A 655 -10.65 34.54 -3.83
C ARG A 655 -10.12 33.44 -4.74
N ALA A 656 -10.74 33.27 -5.90
CA ALA A 656 -10.29 32.31 -6.89
C ALA A 656 -8.97 32.74 -7.54
N ASP A 657 -7.99 31.83 -7.54
CA ASP A 657 -6.70 31.97 -8.22
C ASP A 657 -6.68 31.05 -9.47
N PRO A 658 -6.63 31.61 -10.70
CA PRO A 658 -6.60 30.84 -11.94
C PRO A 658 -5.39 29.90 -12.08
N SER A 659 -4.29 30.15 -11.38
CA SER A 659 -3.09 29.29 -11.44
C SER A 659 -3.37 27.85 -11.01
N HIS A 660 -4.36 27.64 -10.14
CA HIS A 660 -4.77 26.31 -9.69
C HIS A 660 -5.33 25.45 -10.84
N ILE A 661 -5.93 26.06 -11.87
CA ILE A 661 -6.42 25.33 -13.05
C ILE A 661 -5.24 24.78 -13.86
N SER A 662 -4.17 25.56 -14.02
CA SER A 662 -2.96 25.11 -14.70
C SER A 662 -2.31 23.93 -13.98
N ASN A 663 -2.34 23.93 -12.64
CA ASN A 663 -1.80 22.86 -11.82
C ASN A 663 -2.66 21.58 -11.92
N LEU A 664 -3.99 21.70 -11.98
CA LEU A 664 -4.92 20.59 -12.19
C LEU A 664 -4.72 19.91 -13.56
N VAL A 665 -4.47 20.71 -14.59
CA VAL A 665 -4.18 20.20 -15.95
C VAL A 665 -2.81 19.53 -16.01
N ALA A 666 -1.80 20.09 -15.33
CA ALA A 666 -0.46 19.47 -15.25
C ALA A 666 -0.44 18.19 -14.41
N ALA A 667 -1.36 18.05 -13.44
CA ALA A 667 -1.50 16.88 -12.56
C ALA A 667 -2.41 15.77 -13.12
N GLY A 668 -2.78 15.82 -14.40
CA GLY A 668 -3.50 14.73 -15.07
C GLY A 668 -4.99 14.59 -14.70
N GLY A 669 -5.69 15.68 -14.36
CA GLY A 669 -7.16 15.72 -14.32
C GLY A 669 -7.87 14.94 -13.21
N SER A 670 -7.17 14.13 -12.42
CA SER A 670 -7.78 13.39 -11.31
C SER A 670 -7.74 14.19 -9.99
N THR A 671 -8.90 14.45 -9.40
CA THR A 671 -9.05 15.05 -8.06
C THR A 671 -8.68 14.08 -6.92
N GLY A 672 -8.23 12.86 -7.25
CA GLY A 672 -7.92 11.79 -6.31
C GLY A 672 -6.49 11.78 -5.76
N GLY A 673 -5.56 12.51 -6.35
CA GLY A 673 -4.15 12.51 -5.93
C GLY A 673 -3.50 13.89 -6.07
N GLY A 674 -3.60 14.73 -5.05
CA GLY A 674 -2.78 15.96 -4.90
C GLY A 674 -3.23 17.20 -5.69
N GLY A 675 -4.16 17.10 -6.64
CA GLY A 675 -4.72 18.24 -7.38
C GLY A 675 -5.93 18.87 -6.69
N GLY A 676 -5.70 19.77 -5.72
CA GLY A 676 -6.75 20.54 -5.05
C GLY A 676 -6.84 22.00 -5.51
N TYR A 677 -7.87 22.73 -5.09
CA TYR A 677 -8.02 24.18 -5.29
C TYR A 677 -7.21 25.02 -4.27
N GLY A 678 -6.12 24.45 -3.74
CA GLY A 678 -5.21 25.09 -2.80
C GLY A 678 -5.85 25.39 -1.44
N LEU A 679 -5.72 26.63 -0.96
CA LEU A 679 -6.27 27.05 0.35
C LEU A 679 -7.81 26.92 0.41
N PHE A 680 -8.49 27.01 -0.73
CA PHE A 680 -9.96 26.94 -0.80
C PHE A 680 -10.50 25.60 -0.25
N ASP A 681 -9.86 24.47 -0.57
CA ASP A 681 -10.30 23.16 -0.07
C ASP A 681 -10.30 23.08 1.45
N SER A 682 -9.32 23.72 2.07
CA SER A 682 -9.25 23.82 3.53
C SER A 682 -10.26 24.82 4.08
N GLN A 683 -10.54 25.90 3.35
CA GLN A 683 -11.57 26.88 3.70
C GLN A 683 -12.97 26.23 3.72
N LEU A 684 -13.23 25.20 2.92
CA LEU A 684 -14.49 24.45 2.94
C LEU A 684 -14.81 23.85 4.33
N TYR A 685 -13.80 23.50 5.13
CA TYR A 685 -14.01 23.04 6.52
C TYR A 685 -14.62 24.13 7.41
N LEU A 686 -14.30 25.40 7.17
CA LEU A 686 -14.91 26.52 7.89
C LEU A 686 -16.38 26.69 7.48
N PHE A 687 -16.68 26.64 6.18
CA PHE A 687 -18.05 26.67 5.66
C PHE A 687 -18.91 25.51 6.22
N GLU A 688 -18.36 24.30 6.24
CA GLU A 688 -19.04 23.13 6.81
C GLU A 688 -19.26 23.27 8.32
N SER A 689 -18.26 23.80 9.05
CA SER A 689 -18.39 24.12 10.48
C SER A 689 -19.51 25.11 10.77
N CYS A 690 -19.68 26.15 9.95
CA CYS A 690 -20.81 27.07 10.06
C CYS A 690 -22.16 26.36 9.88
N GLY A 691 -22.26 25.43 8.93
CA GLY A 691 -23.45 24.59 8.75
C GLY A 691 -23.76 23.73 9.98
N VAL A 692 -22.74 23.08 10.56
CA VAL A 692 -22.90 22.27 11.78
C VAL A 692 -23.38 23.11 12.97
N MET A 693 -22.85 24.33 13.13
CA MET A 693 -23.27 25.27 14.20
C MET A 693 -24.72 25.77 14.06
N LEU A 694 -25.29 25.75 12.86
CA LEU A 694 -26.66 26.19 12.57
C LEU A 694 -27.68 25.04 12.61
N SER A 695 -27.19 23.80 12.62
CA SER A 695 -28.00 22.58 12.61
C SER A 695 -28.82 22.27 13.87
N PRO A 696 -28.39 22.61 15.11
CA PRO A 696 -29.12 22.24 16.32
C PRO A 696 -30.52 22.86 16.37
N ALA A 697 -31.50 22.08 16.83
CA ALA A 697 -32.90 22.50 16.93
C ALA A 697 -33.12 23.52 18.07
N GLU A 698 -32.28 23.48 19.10
CA GLU A 698 -32.35 24.33 20.28
C GLU A 698 -31.97 25.81 19.99
N LEU A 699 -31.42 26.10 18.82
CA LEU A 699 -31.13 27.46 18.38
C LEU A 699 -32.45 28.17 17.98
N ASP A 700 -32.63 29.40 18.44
CA ASP A 700 -33.81 30.20 18.09
C ASP A 700 -33.91 30.45 16.56
N ASP A 701 -35.09 30.25 15.99
CA ASP A 701 -35.34 30.33 14.54
C ASP A 701 -35.04 31.73 13.98
N SER A 702 -35.28 32.79 14.74
CA SER A 702 -34.99 34.17 14.30
C SER A 702 -33.48 34.42 14.21
N THR A 703 -32.74 33.92 15.21
CA THR A 703 -31.27 33.98 15.24
C THR A 703 -30.69 33.12 14.12
N ARG A 704 -31.19 31.89 13.94
CA ARG A 704 -30.75 31.00 12.84
C ARG A 704 -30.96 31.64 11.48
N MET A 705 -32.10 32.28 11.24
CA MET A 705 -32.39 32.95 9.97
C MET A 705 -31.45 34.13 9.71
N SER A 706 -31.14 34.93 10.74
CA SER A 706 -30.21 36.05 10.61
C SER A 706 -28.80 35.58 10.22
N LEU A 707 -28.31 34.51 10.84
CA LEU A 707 -27.00 33.92 10.58
C LEU A 707 -26.95 33.23 9.21
N LEU A 708 -28.01 32.51 8.81
CA LEU A 708 -28.15 31.95 7.48
C LEU A 708 -28.10 33.03 6.40
N GLN A 709 -28.83 34.13 6.59
CA GLN A 709 -28.77 35.27 5.66
C GLN A 709 -27.37 35.89 5.60
N HIS A 710 -26.70 36.04 6.74
CA HIS A 710 -25.34 36.58 6.79
C HIS A 710 -24.33 35.71 6.02
N LEU A 711 -24.50 34.38 6.06
CA LEU A 711 -23.63 33.41 5.41
C LEU A 711 -23.94 33.23 3.90
N PHE A 712 -25.21 33.10 3.52
CA PHE A 712 -25.60 32.79 2.13
C PHE A 712 -25.69 34.03 1.24
N ASN A 713 -26.07 35.22 1.76
CA ASN A 713 -26.26 36.41 0.92
C ASN A 713 -24.98 36.84 0.17
N PRO A 714 -23.77 36.83 0.78
CA PRO A 714 -22.54 37.14 0.05
C PRO A 714 -22.30 36.18 -1.12
N LEU A 715 -22.58 34.89 -0.93
CA LEU A 715 -22.41 33.85 -1.96
C LEU A 715 -23.43 34.01 -3.09
N PHE A 716 -24.71 34.23 -2.74
CA PHE A 716 -25.78 34.46 -3.72
C PHE A 716 -25.55 35.72 -4.53
N THR A 717 -25.26 36.84 -3.88
CA THR A 717 -25.04 38.12 -4.55
C THR A 717 -23.76 38.10 -5.37
N GLY A 718 -22.70 37.43 -4.90
CA GLY A 718 -21.46 37.22 -5.64
C GLY A 718 -21.68 36.43 -6.93
N ALA A 719 -22.35 35.29 -6.86
CA ALA A 719 -22.65 34.47 -8.03
C ALA A 719 -23.59 35.19 -9.01
N GLN A 720 -24.69 35.78 -8.53
CA GLN A 720 -25.64 36.53 -9.37
C GLN A 720 -24.99 37.74 -10.05
N ARG A 721 -24.11 38.45 -9.35
CA ARG A 721 -23.38 39.59 -9.92
C ARG A 721 -22.52 39.14 -11.11
N LEU A 722 -21.77 38.05 -10.97
CA LEU A 722 -20.95 37.52 -12.07
C LEU A 722 -21.80 37.04 -13.25
N MET A 723 -22.92 36.35 -12.97
CA MET A 723 -23.85 35.85 -13.99
C MET A 723 -24.55 36.99 -14.77
N ASN A 724 -24.82 38.13 -14.12
CA ASN A 724 -25.53 39.26 -14.75
C ASN A 724 -24.59 40.27 -15.43
N GLN A 725 -23.31 40.31 -15.05
CA GLN A 725 -22.35 41.30 -15.57
C GLN A 725 -21.71 40.92 -16.91
N LYS A 726 -21.62 39.62 -17.21
CA LYS A 726 -20.94 39.08 -18.40
C LYS A 726 -21.88 38.16 -19.16
N SER A 727 -21.73 38.09 -20.49
CA SER A 727 -22.43 37.06 -21.27
C SER A 727 -21.85 35.67 -21.01
N THR A 728 -22.62 34.61 -21.31
CA THR A 728 -22.19 33.21 -21.13
C THR A 728 -20.83 32.92 -21.74
N ASP A 729 -20.59 33.35 -22.98
CA ASP A 729 -19.31 33.14 -23.68
C ASP A 729 -18.14 33.86 -23.01
N GLN A 730 -18.37 35.05 -22.46
CA GLN A 730 -17.34 35.81 -21.73
C GLN A 730 -16.98 35.15 -20.40
N ILE A 731 -17.93 34.47 -19.75
CA ILE A 731 -17.66 33.71 -18.52
C ILE A 731 -16.86 32.45 -18.84
N LEU A 732 -17.20 31.73 -19.90
CA LEU A 732 -16.48 30.52 -20.33
C LEU A 732 -15.04 30.80 -20.75
N GLN A 733 -14.76 32.00 -21.27
CA GLN A 733 -13.42 32.44 -21.67
C GLN A 733 -12.61 33.08 -20.52
N ASP A 734 -13.23 33.35 -19.36
CA ASP A 734 -12.56 33.93 -18.20
C ASP A 734 -12.40 32.89 -17.07
N PRO A 735 -11.23 32.24 -16.96
CA PRO A 735 -10.99 31.20 -15.96
C PRO A 735 -11.21 31.67 -14.53
N ARG A 736 -10.98 32.95 -14.24
CA ARG A 736 -11.14 33.51 -12.89
C ARG A 736 -12.62 33.62 -12.51
N SER A 737 -13.45 34.16 -13.39
CA SER A 737 -14.89 34.28 -13.14
C SER A 737 -15.53 32.89 -13.01
N LEU A 738 -15.12 31.97 -13.86
CA LEU A 738 -15.60 30.59 -13.85
C LEU A 738 -15.23 29.87 -12.55
N LEU A 739 -13.96 29.96 -12.13
CA LEU A 739 -13.48 29.37 -10.88
C LEU A 739 -14.12 30.02 -9.64
N GLN A 740 -14.41 31.33 -9.70
CA GLN A 740 -15.11 32.03 -8.62
C GLN A 740 -16.56 31.55 -8.48
N ILE A 741 -17.28 31.35 -9.59
CA ILE A 741 -18.64 30.77 -9.58
C ILE A 741 -18.59 29.34 -9.03
N HIS A 742 -17.61 28.53 -9.48
CA HIS A 742 -17.35 27.20 -8.94
C HIS A 742 -17.18 27.24 -7.41
N HIS A 743 -16.30 28.09 -6.89
CA HIS A 743 -16.08 28.21 -5.44
C HIS A 743 -17.32 28.67 -4.68
N TYR A 744 -18.13 29.59 -5.22
CA TYR A 744 -19.39 29.98 -4.57
C TYR A 744 -20.36 28.80 -4.45
N LEU A 745 -20.51 27.99 -5.50
CA LEU A 745 -21.34 26.79 -5.47
C LEU A 745 -20.80 25.77 -4.46
N THR A 746 -19.51 25.46 -4.51
CA THR A 746 -18.88 24.47 -3.61
C THR A 746 -18.93 24.92 -2.14
N ALA A 747 -18.82 26.22 -1.86
CA ALA A 747 -19.01 26.77 -0.52
C ALA A 747 -20.46 26.60 -0.03
N ILE A 748 -21.45 26.90 -0.89
CA ILE A 748 -22.87 26.65 -0.61
C ILE A 748 -23.10 25.16 -0.30
N GLY A 749 -22.58 24.26 -1.13
CA GLY A 749 -22.66 22.81 -0.90
C GLY A 749 -22.03 22.38 0.42
N SER A 750 -20.91 22.99 0.81
CA SER A 750 -20.20 22.69 2.06
C SER A 750 -20.95 23.17 3.29
N ILE A 751 -21.62 24.33 3.23
CA ILE A 751 -22.51 24.79 4.31
C ILE A 751 -23.66 23.80 4.48
N VAL A 752 -24.31 23.40 3.38
CA VAL A 752 -25.43 22.44 3.41
C VAL A 752 -24.98 21.09 3.95
N LYS A 753 -23.77 20.63 3.61
CA LYS A 753 -23.18 19.39 4.13
C LYS A 753 -23.04 19.37 5.66
N GLY A 754 -22.94 20.53 6.31
CA GLY A 754 -22.89 20.64 7.77
C GLY A 754 -24.21 20.28 8.47
N PHE A 755 -25.34 20.27 7.74
CA PHE A 755 -26.63 19.85 8.28
C PHE A 755 -26.77 18.32 8.31
N PRO A 756 -27.53 17.75 9.27
CA PRO A 756 -27.74 16.31 9.34
C PRO A 756 -28.57 15.81 8.14
N ASP A 757 -28.18 14.65 7.62
CA ASP A 757 -28.93 13.94 6.57
C ASP A 757 -30.33 13.54 7.05
N VAL A 758 -31.32 13.71 6.18
CA VAL A 758 -32.68 13.19 6.43
C VAL A 758 -32.65 11.67 6.37
N ARG A 759 -33.00 11.02 7.48
CA ARG A 759 -33.18 9.57 7.54
C ARG A 759 -34.47 9.18 6.81
N VAL A 760 -34.33 8.75 5.56
CA VAL A 760 -35.41 8.12 4.78
C VAL A 760 -35.50 6.65 5.19
N ASP A 761 -35.91 6.37 6.44
CA ASP A 761 -36.14 4.99 6.87
C ASP A 761 -37.49 4.49 6.32
N SER A 762 -37.43 3.55 5.38
CA SER A 762 -38.59 2.91 4.73
C SER A 762 -39.48 2.06 5.66
N LYS A 763 -39.20 2.03 6.97
CA LYS A 763 -39.93 1.23 7.97
C LYS A 763 -40.83 2.03 8.92
N VAL A 764 -40.79 3.36 8.91
CA VAL A 764 -41.65 4.18 9.78
C VAL A 764 -42.56 5.03 8.90
N ALA A 765 -43.85 4.67 8.88
CA ALA A 765 -44.89 5.47 8.28
C ALA A 765 -44.90 6.89 8.88
N ALA A 766 -44.63 7.89 8.04
CA ALA A 766 -45.21 9.23 7.92
C ALA A 766 -45.71 10.06 9.14
N ALA A 767 -45.49 9.69 10.41
CA ALA A 767 -46.15 10.40 11.53
C ALA A 767 -45.29 10.70 12.76
N SER A 768 -44.01 10.30 12.83
CA SER A 768 -43.13 10.73 13.94
C SER A 768 -41.64 10.50 13.66
N SER A 769 -41.00 11.43 12.95
CA SER A 769 -39.54 11.56 12.94
C SER A 769 -39.15 12.91 13.59
N PRO A 770 -38.40 12.93 14.72
CA PRO A 770 -38.15 14.15 15.52
C PRO A 770 -37.19 15.20 14.93
N HIS A 771 -36.84 15.16 13.64
CA HIS A 771 -35.87 16.11 13.05
C HIS A 771 -36.29 16.55 11.65
N GLN A 772 -37.41 17.27 11.56
CA GLN A 772 -37.68 18.09 10.38
C GLN A 772 -36.80 19.35 10.47
N LEU A 773 -36.08 19.67 9.39
CA LEU A 773 -35.41 20.98 9.26
C LEU A 773 -36.44 22.09 9.56
N SER A 774 -36.01 23.17 10.21
CA SER A 774 -36.87 24.37 10.33
C SER A 774 -37.29 24.81 8.92
N SER A 775 -38.55 25.21 8.78
CA SER A 775 -39.13 25.66 7.51
C SER A 775 -38.33 26.81 6.90
N SER A 776 -37.74 27.67 7.73
CA SER A 776 -36.84 28.76 7.33
C SER A 776 -35.56 28.24 6.66
N THR A 777 -34.94 27.20 7.23
CA THR A 777 -33.73 26.57 6.67
C THR A 777 -34.04 25.88 5.33
N SER A 778 -35.16 25.14 5.24
CA SER A 778 -35.55 24.49 3.97
C SER A 778 -35.72 25.51 2.84
N GLN A 779 -36.37 26.65 3.10
CA GLN A 779 -36.56 27.71 2.09
C GLN A 779 -35.23 28.28 1.56
N VAL A 780 -34.24 28.49 2.43
CA VAL A 780 -32.92 29.00 2.00
C VAL A 780 -32.18 27.96 1.16
N ILE A 781 -32.24 26.68 1.52
CA ILE A 781 -31.58 25.60 0.76
C ILE A 781 -32.28 25.39 -0.59
N LEU A 782 -33.61 25.47 -0.66
CA LEU A 782 -34.35 25.40 -1.93
C LEU A 782 -33.97 26.56 -2.87
N LYS A 783 -33.86 27.79 -2.35
CA LYS A 783 -33.36 28.94 -3.12
C LYS A 783 -31.93 28.71 -3.62
N ALA A 784 -31.08 28.05 -2.84
CA ALA A 784 -29.74 27.69 -3.25
C ALA A 784 -29.73 26.61 -4.36
N ALA A 785 -30.64 25.64 -4.29
CA ALA A 785 -30.83 24.61 -5.32
C ALA A 785 -31.28 25.22 -6.65
N ASP A 786 -32.24 26.15 -6.62
CA ASP A 786 -32.69 26.91 -7.80
C ASP A 786 -31.52 27.64 -8.47
N MET A 787 -30.71 28.35 -7.69
CA MET A 787 -29.54 29.06 -8.21
C MET A 787 -28.52 28.09 -8.83
N CYS A 788 -28.25 26.95 -8.19
CA CYS A 788 -27.32 25.94 -8.68
C CYS A 788 -27.77 25.37 -10.04
N ILE A 789 -29.08 25.08 -10.19
CA ILE A 789 -29.62 24.57 -11.45
C ILE A 789 -29.55 25.64 -12.56
N VAL A 790 -29.90 26.89 -12.27
CA VAL A 790 -29.81 27.99 -13.25
C VAL A 790 -28.36 28.18 -13.73
N ILE A 791 -27.39 28.10 -12.83
CA ILE A 791 -25.97 28.21 -13.20
C ILE A 791 -25.52 27.01 -14.04
N LEU A 792 -25.92 25.79 -13.67
CA LEU A 792 -25.61 24.57 -14.43
C LEU A 792 -26.17 24.63 -15.85
N GLU A 793 -27.45 25.00 -16.02
CA GLU A 793 -28.09 25.09 -17.34
C GLU A 793 -27.45 26.16 -18.22
N THR A 794 -26.98 27.27 -17.62
CA THR A 794 -26.34 28.36 -18.35
C THR A 794 -24.90 28.04 -18.75
N LEU A 795 -24.15 27.34 -17.89
CA LEU A 795 -22.70 27.09 -18.06
C LEU A 795 -22.37 25.59 -18.25
N GLN A 796 -23.31 24.81 -18.81
CA GLN A 796 -23.19 23.36 -18.97
C GLN A 796 -21.94 22.88 -19.72
N ALA A 797 -21.29 23.74 -20.51
CA ALA A 797 -20.08 23.41 -21.25
C ALA A 797 -18.85 23.20 -20.35
N SER A 798 -18.82 23.80 -19.16
CA SER A 798 -17.66 23.74 -18.26
C SER A 798 -17.68 22.55 -17.31
N GLN A 799 -16.62 21.75 -17.31
CA GLN A 799 -16.40 20.64 -16.37
C GLN A 799 -16.38 21.10 -14.90
N LEU A 800 -15.73 22.21 -14.61
CA LEU A 800 -15.66 22.76 -13.24
C LEU A 800 -17.06 23.08 -12.68
N ILE A 801 -17.95 23.67 -13.48
CA ILE A 801 -19.31 23.96 -13.02
C ILE A 801 -20.14 22.68 -12.83
N ARG A 802 -19.98 21.69 -13.72
CA ARG A 802 -20.63 20.39 -13.58
C ARG A 802 -20.17 19.67 -12.31
N GLU A 803 -18.88 19.73 -11.98
CA GLU A 803 -18.32 19.21 -10.73
C GLU A 803 -18.95 19.86 -9.50
N ALA A 804 -18.91 21.20 -9.41
CA ALA A 804 -19.52 21.93 -8.30
C ALA A 804 -21.03 21.66 -8.17
N ALA A 805 -21.76 21.58 -9.28
CA ALA A 805 -23.18 21.29 -9.28
C ALA A 805 -23.48 19.87 -8.77
N ARG A 806 -22.73 18.86 -9.22
CA ARG A 806 -22.82 17.47 -8.70
C ARG A 806 -22.59 17.43 -7.21
N PHE A 807 -21.50 18.04 -6.74
CA PHE A 807 -21.17 18.11 -5.32
C PHE A 807 -22.30 18.78 -4.53
N THR A 808 -22.67 20.01 -4.90
CA THR A 808 -23.62 20.85 -4.17
C THR A 808 -25.02 20.24 -4.11
N LEU A 809 -25.55 19.79 -5.24
CA LEU A 809 -26.89 19.21 -5.30
C LEU A 809 -26.95 17.84 -4.62
N SER A 810 -25.85 17.04 -4.62
CA SER A 810 -25.80 15.80 -3.85
C SER A 810 -25.99 16.03 -2.34
N ARG A 811 -25.43 17.13 -1.81
CA ARG A 811 -25.58 17.53 -0.41
C ARG A 811 -26.97 18.06 -0.12
N MET A 812 -27.50 18.92 -0.98
CA MET A 812 -28.87 19.44 -0.86
C MET A 812 -29.92 18.34 -0.89
N LEU A 813 -29.79 17.41 -1.83
CA LEU A 813 -30.64 16.24 -1.95
C LEU A 813 -30.60 15.40 -0.66
N SER A 814 -29.43 15.31 -0.03
CA SER A 814 -29.24 14.55 1.21
C SER A 814 -29.93 15.15 2.43
N VAL A 815 -30.06 16.48 2.47
CA VAL A 815 -30.63 17.25 3.58
C VAL A 815 -32.12 17.59 3.36
N LEU A 816 -32.56 17.79 2.11
CA LEU A 816 -33.96 18.08 1.78
C LEU A 816 -34.82 16.81 1.61
N GLY A 817 -34.20 15.66 1.31
CA GLY A 817 -34.92 14.41 1.08
C GLY A 817 -35.89 14.52 -0.10
N ALA A 818 -37.16 14.15 0.10
CA ALA A 818 -38.17 14.10 -0.97
C ALA A 818 -38.47 15.47 -1.61
N GLU A 819 -38.27 16.58 -0.90
CA GLU A 819 -38.51 17.94 -1.41
C GLU A 819 -37.56 18.30 -2.58
N ALA A 820 -36.42 17.62 -2.68
CA ALA A 820 -35.42 17.87 -3.73
C ALA A 820 -35.59 16.99 -4.99
N LEU A 821 -36.49 15.98 -4.99
CA LEU A 821 -36.71 15.11 -6.14
C LEU A 821 -37.11 15.83 -7.45
N PRO A 822 -37.89 16.94 -7.44
CA PRO A 822 -38.24 17.65 -8.67
C PRO A 822 -37.04 18.24 -9.45
N TYR A 823 -35.91 18.49 -8.78
CA TYR A 823 -34.71 19.04 -9.42
C TYR A 823 -33.86 17.97 -10.13
N MET A 824 -34.09 16.69 -9.84
CA MET A 824 -33.29 15.57 -10.34
C MET A 824 -33.26 15.44 -11.86
N PRO A 825 -34.40 15.51 -12.59
CA PRO A 825 -34.36 15.40 -14.05
C PRO A 825 -33.53 16.51 -14.71
N ARG A 826 -33.65 17.76 -14.23
CA ARG A 826 -32.91 18.92 -14.74
C ARG A 826 -31.41 18.79 -14.47
N LEU A 827 -31.05 18.31 -13.29
CA LEU A 827 -29.67 18.04 -12.93
C LEU A 827 -29.04 17.00 -13.86
N ILE A 828 -29.72 15.87 -14.07
CA ILE A 828 -29.12 14.79 -14.84
C ILE A 828 -29.01 15.15 -16.33
N ASP A 829 -30.00 15.87 -16.88
CA ASP A 829 -29.95 16.35 -18.26
C ASP A 829 -28.75 17.28 -18.50
N GLY A 830 -28.50 18.22 -17.57
CA GLY A 830 -27.36 19.14 -17.62
C GLY A 830 -25.99 18.47 -17.42
N LEU A 831 -25.94 17.29 -16.78
CA LEU A 831 -24.70 16.56 -16.53
C LEU A 831 -24.37 15.52 -17.62
N VAL A 832 -25.36 14.80 -18.14
CA VAL A 832 -25.13 13.68 -19.10
C VAL A 832 -24.77 14.19 -20.48
N THR A 833 -25.32 15.32 -20.91
CA THR A 833 -25.20 15.83 -22.28
C THR A 833 -23.75 16.16 -22.67
N SER A 834 -22.97 16.74 -21.75
CA SER A 834 -21.59 17.21 -21.99
C SER A 834 -20.52 16.50 -21.13
N CYS A 835 -20.83 15.31 -20.61
CA CYS A 835 -19.96 14.54 -19.71
C CYS A 835 -18.70 14.00 -20.41
N ALA A 836 -17.51 14.28 -19.85
CA ALA A 836 -16.24 13.66 -20.22
C ALA A 836 -16.07 12.25 -19.58
N VAL A 837 -15.03 11.51 -19.99
CA VAL A 837 -14.73 10.16 -19.46
C VAL A 837 -14.51 10.18 -17.94
N GLU A 838 -13.72 11.13 -17.46
CA GLU A 838 -13.39 11.34 -16.05
C GLU A 838 -14.63 11.65 -15.22
N GLU A 839 -15.52 12.49 -15.75
CA GLU A 839 -16.76 12.86 -15.06
C GLU A 839 -17.77 11.70 -15.02
N LEU A 840 -17.67 10.76 -15.95
CA LEU A 840 -18.62 9.66 -16.08
C LEU A 840 -18.50 8.65 -14.94
N SER A 841 -17.28 8.35 -14.46
CA SER A 841 -17.06 7.46 -13.32
C SER A 841 -17.70 8.01 -12.03
N ASP A 842 -17.45 9.29 -11.75
CA ASP A 842 -18.07 10.04 -10.65
C ASP A 842 -19.60 10.12 -10.77
N LEU A 843 -20.10 10.37 -11.98
CA LEU A 843 -21.54 10.46 -12.26
C LEU A 843 -22.21 9.11 -11.99
N LEU A 844 -21.60 7.99 -12.39
CA LEU A 844 -22.09 6.65 -12.10
C LEU A 844 -22.13 6.37 -10.59
N GLY A 845 -21.10 6.80 -9.85
CA GLY A 845 -21.09 6.75 -8.39
C GLY A 845 -22.23 7.56 -7.76
N PHE A 846 -22.46 8.78 -8.24
CA PHE A 846 -23.56 9.65 -7.80
C PHE A 846 -24.93 9.03 -8.08
N LEU A 847 -25.17 8.52 -9.30
CA LEU A 847 -26.42 7.84 -9.66
C LEU A 847 -26.67 6.61 -8.80
N GLY A 848 -25.63 5.85 -8.46
CA GLY A 848 -25.72 4.70 -7.55
C GLY A 848 -26.17 5.09 -6.14
N LEU A 849 -25.62 6.19 -5.60
CA LEU A 849 -26.01 6.72 -4.30
C LEU A 849 -27.48 7.16 -4.27
N ILE A 850 -27.93 7.85 -5.32
CA ILE A 850 -29.32 8.32 -5.43
C ILE A 850 -30.28 7.13 -5.52
N VAL A 851 -29.96 6.14 -6.36
CA VAL A 851 -30.75 4.90 -6.50
C VAL A 851 -30.96 4.23 -5.13
N PHE A 852 -29.91 4.18 -4.32
CA PHE A 852 -30.00 3.61 -2.97
C PHE A 852 -30.83 4.47 -2.00
N LYS A 853 -30.64 5.79 -2.02
CA LYS A 853 -31.23 6.72 -1.02
C LYS A 853 -32.70 7.05 -1.29
N PHE A 854 -33.12 7.11 -2.55
CA PHE A 854 -34.46 7.57 -2.97
C PHE A 854 -35.35 6.46 -3.55
N LYS A 855 -35.00 5.20 -3.35
CA LYS A 855 -35.90 4.09 -3.68
C LYS A 855 -37.19 4.14 -2.85
N PRO A 856 -38.37 3.88 -3.42
CA PRO A 856 -38.65 3.51 -4.81
C PRO A 856 -38.91 4.71 -5.73
N ASP A 857 -39.04 5.93 -5.20
CA ASP A 857 -39.55 7.10 -5.92
C ASP A 857 -38.63 7.58 -7.06
N VAL A 858 -37.34 7.25 -7.02
CA VAL A 858 -36.37 7.54 -8.09
C VAL A 858 -36.51 6.64 -9.34
N ALA A 859 -37.20 5.51 -9.24
CA ALA A 859 -37.23 4.49 -10.30
C ALA A 859 -37.69 5.01 -11.69
N PRO A 860 -38.74 5.86 -11.81
CA PRO A 860 -39.15 6.40 -13.11
C PRO A 860 -38.08 7.27 -13.76
N THR A 861 -37.36 8.07 -12.97
CA THR A 861 -36.25 8.90 -13.45
C THR A 861 -35.06 8.04 -13.86
N ALA A 862 -34.68 7.05 -13.03
CA ALA A 862 -33.60 6.12 -13.33
C ALA A 862 -33.87 5.29 -14.62
N SER A 863 -35.11 4.87 -14.85
CA SER A 863 -35.50 4.13 -16.05
C SER A 863 -35.27 4.93 -17.35
N LYS A 864 -35.62 6.22 -17.37
CA LYS A 864 -35.41 7.10 -18.53
C LYS A 864 -33.94 7.35 -18.85
N LEU A 865 -33.08 7.29 -17.83
CA LEU A 865 -31.65 7.64 -17.92
C LEU A 865 -30.73 6.44 -18.18
N LEU A 866 -31.24 5.22 -18.02
CA LEU A 866 -30.47 4.00 -18.13
C LEU A 866 -29.71 3.91 -19.47
N LEU A 867 -30.43 4.00 -20.60
CA LEU A 867 -29.83 3.85 -21.93
C LEU A 867 -28.90 5.00 -22.31
N PRO A 868 -29.24 6.29 -22.09
CA PRO A 868 -28.32 7.40 -22.37
C PRO A 868 -26.97 7.26 -21.65
N VAL A 869 -26.97 6.85 -20.38
CA VAL A 869 -25.74 6.68 -19.59
C VAL A 869 -24.93 5.49 -20.10
N ILE A 870 -25.56 4.33 -20.34
CA ILE A 870 -24.86 3.13 -20.83
C ILE A 870 -24.27 3.37 -22.23
N SER A 871 -25.01 4.04 -23.12
CA SER A 871 -24.54 4.38 -24.46
C SER A 871 -23.28 5.24 -24.42
N LYS A 872 -23.16 6.16 -23.46
CA LYS A 872 -21.95 6.97 -23.25
C LYS A 872 -20.78 6.12 -22.73
N VAL A 873 -21.02 5.23 -21.76
CA VAL A 873 -19.99 4.32 -21.25
C VAL A 873 -19.42 3.47 -22.39
N TYR A 874 -20.28 2.83 -23.19
CA TYR A 874 -19.83 1.99 -24.29
C TYR A 874 -19.17 2.77 -25.41
N GLY A 875 -19.64 3.99 -25.72
CA GLY A 875 -18.95 4.86 -26.67
C GLY A 875 -17.49 5.12 -26.32
N PHE A 876 -17.18 5.33 -25.04
CA PHE A 876 -15.80 5.53 -24.59
C PHE A 876 -15.00 4.22 -24.54
N LEU A 877 -15.60 3.10 -24.11
CA LEU A 877 -14.92 1.80 -24.12
C LEU A 877 -14.58 1.36 -25.55
N ASP A 878 -15.48 1.60 -26.51
CA ASP A 878 -15.29 1.24 -27.92
C ASP A 878 -14.23 2.12 -28.60
N GLN A 879 -14.17 3.42 -28.28
CA GLN A 879 -13.15 4.34 -28.80
C GLN A 879 -11.74 3.85 -28.44
N VAL A 880 -11.50 3.47 -27.19
CA VAL A 880 -10.16 3.01 -26.78
C VAL A 880 -9.85 1.59 -27.21
N ALA A 881 -10.86 0.72 -27.35
CA ALA A 881 -10.67 -0.59 -27.97
C ALA A 881 -10.16 -0.49 -29.42
N GLN A 882 -10.46 0.61 -30.12
CA GLN A 882 -10.02 0.86 -31.49
C GLN A 882 -8.67 1.58 -31.56
N ASP A 883 -8.46 2.61 -30.74
CA ASP A 883 -7.26 3.46 -30.82
C ASP A 883 -6.08 2.94 -29.97
N GLY A 884 -6.35 2.03 -29.03
CA GLY A 884 -5.40 1.61 -27.99
C GLY A 884 -5.20 2.71 -26.94
N ALA A 885 -4.86 2.34 -25.70
CA ALA A 885 -4.55 3.35 -24.68
C ALA A 885 -3.24 4.08 -25.09
N ALA A 886 -3.30 5.40 -25.26
CA ALA A 886 -2.16 6.22 -25.67
C ALA A 886 -1.11 6.37 -24.56
N GLY A 887 -1.45 6.04 -23.30
CA GLY A 887 -0.56 6.10 -22.14
C GLY A 887 -1.10 5.40 -20.89
N THR A 888 -0.34 5.43 -19.79
CA THR A 888 -0.72 4.84 -18.49
C THR A 888 -1.97 5.47 -17.90
N ASP A 889 -2.14 6.78 -18.07
CA ASP A 889 -3.24 7.54 -17.44
C ASP A 889 -4.59 7.17 -18.07
N GLU A 890 -4.64 7.07 -19.40
CA GLU A 890 -5.84 6.61 -20.10
C GLU A 890 -6.20 5.16 -19.73
N ALA A 891 -5.20 4.28 -19.56
CA ALA A 891 -5.44 2.91 -19.10
C ALA A 891 -6.03 2.86 -17.68
N VAL A 892 -5.57 3.73 -16.76
CA VAL A 892 -6.11 3.84 -15.40
C VAL A 892 -7.56 4.37 -15.43
N LEU A 893 -7.83 5.44 -16.17
CA LEU A 893 -9.18 6.02 -16.29
C LEU A 893 -10.19 5.01 -16.82
N LEU A 894 -9.79 4.14 -17.76
CA LEU A 894 -10.66 3.09 -18.28
C LEU A 894 -10.94 2.01 -17.26
N ILE A 895 -9.93 1.60 -16.49
CA ILE A 895 -10.11 0.66 -15.39
C ILE A 895 -11.10 1.22 -14.36
N GLU A 896 -10.97 2.50 -14.02
CA GLU A 896 -11.88 3.19 -13.11
C GLU A 896 -13.30 3.29 -13.68
N LEU A 897 -13.44 3.62 -14.96
CA LEU A 897 -14.74 3.68 -15.63
C LEU A 897 -15.42 2.30 -15.66
N ARG A 898 -14.69 1.23 -16.03
CA ARG A 898 -15.22 -0.16 -16.00
C ARG A 898 -15.71 -0.52 -14.61
N LYS A 899 -14.91 -0.21 -13.58
CA LYS A 899 -15.27 -0.47 -12.17
C LYS A 899 -16.48 0.34 -11.72
N ALA A 900 -16.54 1.64 -12.06
CA ALA A 900 -17.65 2.52 -11.73
C ALA A 900 -18.95 2.06 -12.38
N TYR A 901 -18.89 1.67 -13.67
CA TYR A 901 -20.02 1.12 -14.41
C TYR A 901 -20.56 -0.15 -13.77
N LEU A 902 -19.70 -1.14 -13.52
CA LEU A 902 -20.11 -2.40 -12.89
C LEU A 902 -20.68 -2.15 -11.48
N THR A 903 -20.06 -1.25 -10.70
CA THR A 903 -20.53 -0.89 -9.36
C THR A 903 -21.92 -0.23 -9.39
N TRP A 904 -22.19 0.62 -10.37
CA TRP A 904 -23.50 1.25 -10.55
C TRP A 904 -24.59 0.23 -10.88
N ILE A 905 -24.31 -0.71 -11.79
CA ILE A 905 -25.25 -1.81 -12.10
C ILE A 905 -25.50 -2.67 -10.85
N VAL A 906 -24.47 -3.01 -10.08
CA VAL A 906 -24.62 -3.71 -8.79
C VAL A 906 -25.48 -2.91 -7.81
N ALA A 907 -25.32 -1.59 -7.74
CA ALA A 907 -26.11 -0.72 -6.85
C ALA A 907 -27.61 -0.73 -7.20
N ILE A 908 -27.96 -0.83 -8.49
CA ILE A 908 -29.35 -0.99 -8.96
C ILE A 908 -29.94 -2.30 -8.45
N PHE A 909 -29.24 -3.42 -8.63
CA PHE A 909 -29.70 -4.73 -8.13
C PHE A 909 -29.79 -4.78 -6.60
N ASN A 910 -28.80 -4.22 -5.88
CA ASN A 910 -28.80 -4.16 -4.42
C ASN A 910 -29.91 -3.26 -3.85
N SER A 911 -30.47 -2.36 -4.68
CA SER A 911 -31.56 -1.48 -4.31
C SER A 911 -32.94 -2.03 -4.69
N ASP A 912 -33.02 -3.25 -5.23
CA ASP A 912 -34.23 -3.89 -5.75
C ASP A 912 -34.93 -3.07 -6.86
N LEU A 913 -34.16 -2.28 -7.61
CA LEU A 913 -34.66 -1.47 -8.74
C LEU A 913 -34.42 -2.14 -10.10
N ASP A 914 -34.15 -3.44 -10.17
CA ASP A 914 -33.84 -4.16 -11.42
C ASP A 914 -34.99 -4.13 -12.44
N SER A 915 -36.22 -3.85 -12.00
CA SER A 915 -37.38 -3.68 -12.89
C SER A 915 -37.22 -2.53 -13.89
N ILE A 916 -36.29 -1.59 -13.66
CA ILE A 916 -35.98 -0.53 -14.65
C ILE A 916 -35.46 -1.10 -15.98
N PHE A 917 -34.75 -2.24 -15.96
CA PHE A 917 -34.26 -2.93 -17.15
C PHE A 917 -35.38 -3.59 -17.95
N LEU A 918 -36.51 -3.89 -17.29
CA LEU A 918 -37.64 -4.62 -17.85
C LEU A 918 -38.74 -3.69 -18.41
N THR A 919 -38.55 -2.38 -18.34
CA THR A 919 -39.48 -1.40 -18.92
C THR A 919 -39.52 -1.51 -20.44
N PRO A 920 -40.64 -1.16 -21.11
CA PRO A 920 -40.76 -1.32 -22.57
C PRO A 920 -39.70 -0.59 -23.40
N GLN A 921 -39.14 0.49 -22.84
CA GLN A 921 -38.05 1.26 -23.48
C GLN A 921 -36.70 0.55 -23.38
N ASN A 922 -36.42 -0.12 -22.25
CA ASN A 922 -35.11 -0.68 -21.93
C ASN A 922 -35.00 -2.18 -22.27
N ALA A 923 -36.11 -2.91 -22.19
CA ALA A 923 -36.19 -4.35 -22.38
C ALA A 923 -35.55 -4.86 -23.70
N PRO A 924 -35.73 -4.20 -24.87
CA PRO A 924 -35.11 -4.65 -26.12
C PRO A 924 -33.57 -4.60 -26.12
N HIS A 925 -32.97 -3.80 -25.23
CA HIS A 925 -31.53 -3.57 -25.18
C HIS A 925 -30.81 -4.43 -24.13
N LEU A 926 -31.52 -5.33 -23.44
CA LEU A 926 -30.95 -6.19 -22.40
C LEU A 926 -29.73 -6.98 -22.85
N VAL A 927 -29.79 -7.57 -24.05
CA VAL A 927 -28.66 -8.33 -24.62
C VAL A 927 -27.48 -7.41 -24.93
N THR A 928 -27.74 -6.22 -25.46
CA THR A 928 -26.72 -5.20 -25.74
C THR A 928 -26.01 -4.73 -24.47
N ILE A 929 -26.74 -4.64 -23.35
CA ILE A 929 -26.18 -4.24 -22.05
C ILE A 929 -25.32 -5.35 -21.46
N PHE A 930 -25.82 -6.59 -21.36
CA PHE A 930 -25.14 -7.64 -20.59
C PHE A 930 -24.08 -8.43 -21.36
N ARG A 931 -24.11 -8.42 -22.71
CA ARG A 931 -23.12 -9.16 -23.51
C ARG A 931 -21.68 -8.64 -23.34
N PRO A 932 -21.39 -7.34 -23.40
CA PRO A 932 -20.03 -6.82 -23.15
C PRO A 932 -19.52 -7.15 -21.74
N ILE A 933 -20.42 -7.08 -20.74
CA ILE A 933 -20.10 -7.46 -19.35
C ILE A 933 -19.62 -8.92 -19.29
N ALA A 934 -20.32 -9.83 -19.96
CA ALA A 934 -20.00 -11.26 -19.95
C ALA A 934 -18.77 -11.63 -20.80
N THR A 935 -18.59 -11.01 -21.97
CA THR A 935 -17.58 -11.43 -22.95
C THR A 935 -16.24 -10.72 -22.84
N GLN A 936 -16.24 -9.48 -22.34
CA GLN A 936 -15.04 -8.65 -22.26
C GLN A 936 -14.63 -8.41 -20.81
N LEU A 937 -15.57 -7.95 -19.96
CA LEU A 937 -15.22 -7.54 -18.59
C LEU A 937 -15.07 -8.71 -17.61
N ALA A 938 -15.80 -9.81 -17.82
CA ALA A 938 -15.71 -11.00 -16.97
C ALA A 938 -14.48 -11.87 -17.29
N THR A 939 -13.95 -11.78 -18.51
CA THR A 939 -12.85 -12.62 -19.03
C THR A 939 -11.49 -11.93 -19.03
N ASP A 940 -11.43 -10.60 -18.87
CA ASP A 940 -10.19 -9.81 -18.84
C ASP A 940 -9.31 -10.13 -17.59
N PRO A 941 -8.17 -10.84 -17.75
CA PRO A 941 -7.32 -11.25 -16.63
C PRO A 941 -6.55 -10.09 -16.00
N SER A 942 -6.42 -8.95 -16.70
CA SER A 942 -5.68 -7.79 -16.21
C SER A 942 -6.32 -7.15 -14.99
N ASN A 943 -7.64 -7.37 -14.78
CA ASN A 943 -8.38 -6.77 -13.68
C ASN A 943 -9.33 -7.75 -12.96
N PRO A 944 -8.81 -8.52 -11.98
CA PRO A 944 -9.61 -9.46 -11.19
C PRO A 944 -10.78 -8.80 -10.42
N GLN A 945 -10.67 -7.52 -10.06
CA GLN A 945 -11.77 -6.81 -9.38
C GLN A 945 -12.97 -6.60 -10.31
N CYS A 946 -12.73 -6.25 -11.58
CA CYS A 946 -13.77 -6.12 -12.60
C CYS A 946 -14.39 -7.48 -12.92
N GLN A 947 -13.57 -8.54 -13.06
CA GLN A 947 -14.09 -9.90 -13.25
C GLN A 947 -15.05 -10.31 -12.14
N ARG A 948 -14.67 -10.06 -10.87
CA ARG A 948 -15.50 -10.33 -9.70
C ARG A 948 -16.84 -9.59 -9.75
N LEU A 949 -16.81 -8.29 -10.05
CA LEU A 949 -18.03 -7.47 -10.16
C LEU A 949 -18.91 -7.93 -11.33
N ALA A 950 -18.32 -8.27 -12.47
CA ALA A 950 -19.05 -8.76 -13.64
C ALA A 950 -19.78 -10.07 -13.33
N PHE A 951 -19.09 -11.08 -12.77
CA PHE A 951 -19.75 -12.34 -12.36
C PHE A 951 -20.81 -12.12 -11.27
N ASN A 952 -20.59 -11.19 -10.33
CA ASN A 952 -21.59 -10.84 -9.32
C ASN A 952 -22.87 -10.23 -9.93
N ILE A 953 -22.74 -9.39 -10.95
CA ILE A 953 -23.88 -8.85 -11.71
C ILE A 953 -24.63 -10.00 -12.39
N MET A 954 -23.94 -10.94 -13.04
CA MET A 954 -24.60 -12.07 -13.70
C MET A 954 -25.33 -12.94 -12.70
N PHE A 955 -24.71 -13.22 -11.55
CA PHE A 955 -25.35 -13.94 -10.44
C PHE A 955 -26.67 -13.26 -10.02
N LYS A 956 -26.64 -11.95 -9.75
CA LYS A 956 -27.82 -11.18 -9.32
C LYS A 956 -28.90 -11.10 -10.41
N ALA A 957 -28.51 -10.96 -11.67
CA ALA A 957 -29.43 -10.90 -12.80
C ALA A 957 -30.13 -12.24 -13.04
N ILE A 958 -29.39 -13.36 -13.00
CA ILE A 958 -29.97 -14.72 -13.07
C ILE A 958 -30.96 -14.93 -11.93
N GLN A 959 -30.58 -14.55 -10.72
CA GLN A 959 -31.43 -14.68 -9.55
C GLN A 959 -32.73 -13.84 -9.67
N ALA A 960 -32.62 -12.60 -10.15
CA ALA A 960 -33.76 -11.69 -10.30
C ALA A 960 -34.70 -12.09 -11.46
N TRP A 961 -34.17 -12.56 -12.58
CA TRP A 961 -34.94 -12.70 -13.83
C TRP A 961 -35.23 -14.15 -14.24
N MET A 962 -34.57 -15.14 -13.63
CA MET A 962 -34.81 -16.56 -13.89
C MET A 962 -35.41 -17.31 -12.70
N ILE A 963 -35.19 -16.82 -11.47
CA ILE A 963 -35.66 -17.49 -10.23
C ILE A 963 -36.82 -16.70 -9.60
N ASP A 964 -36.59 -15.46 -9.18
CA ASP A 964 -37.63 -14.62 -8.55
C ASP A 964 -38.48 -13.86 -9.58
N LEU A 965 -39.23 -14.53 -10.43
CA LEU A 965 -39.94 -13.88 -11.55
C LEU A 965 -40.94 -12.76 -11.13
N LYS A 966 -41.47 -12.84 -9.90
CA LYS A 966 -42.51 -11.94 -9.39
C LYS A 966 -42.01 -10.97 -8.31
N GLY A 967 -40.74 -11.07 -7.91
CA GLY A 967 -40.13 -10.18 -6.91
C GLY A 967 -40.64 -10.44 -5.49
N TRP A 968 -40.97 -11.68 -5.16
CA TRP A 968 -41.63 -12.08 -3.91
C TRP A 968 -40.66 -12.41 -2.78
N HIS A 969 -39.36 -12.43 -3.06
CA HIS A 969 -38.39 -12.97 -2.11
C HIS A 969 -37.16 -12.07 -1.91
N THR A 970 -37.08 -10.91 -2.59
CA THR A 970 -35.94 -9.97 -2.51
C THR A 970 -34.58 -10.66 -2.73
N LEU A 971 -34.60 -11.74 -3.54
CA LEU A 971 -33.50 -12.70 -3.63
C LEU A 971 -32.22 -12.02 -4.14
N ALA A 972 -32.33 -11.06 -5.06
CA ALA A 972 -31.19 -10.34 -5.64
C ALA A 972 -30.23 -9.68 -4.61
N THR A 973 -30.68 -9.45 -3.37
CA THR A 973 -29.85 -8.91 -2.28
C THR A 973 -29.24 -9.98 -1.36
N MET A 974 -29.69 -11.24 -1.45
CA MET A 974 -29.23 -12.34 -0.59
C MET A 974 -27.95 -12.98 -1.13
N THR A 975 -27.00 -13.26 -0.23
CA THR A 975 -25.78 -14.00 -0.58
C THR A 975 -26.09 -15.48 -0.87
N PRO A 976 -25.23 -16.20 -1.61
CA PRO A 976 -25.40 -17.64 -1.83
C PRO A 976 -25.57 -18.45 -0.52
N ALA A 977 -24.89 -18.04 0.56
CA ALA A 977 -25.06 -18.60 1.90
C ALA A 977 -26.44 -18.31 2.52
N GLY A 978 -27.01 -17.13 2.28
CA GLY A 978 -28.37 -16.77 2.70
C GLY A 978 -29.44 -17.58 1.95
N ILE A 979 -29.22 -17.86 0.66
CA ILE A 979 -30.06 -18.75 -0.14
C ILE A 979 -29.94 -20.19 0.36
N ALA A 980 -28.72 -20.68 0.61
CA ALA A 980 -28.49 -22.01 1.18
C ALA A 980 -29.14 -22.17 2.57
N ALA A 981 -29.09 -21.13 3.42
CA ALA A 981 -29.75 -21.13 4.72
C ALA A 981 -31.29 -21.25 4.61
N LEU A 982 -31.90 -20.58 3.61
CA LEU A 982 -33.33 -20.75 3.29
C LEU A 982 -33.66 -22.18 2.83
N THR A 983 -32.73 -22.85 2.14
CA THR A 983 -32.93 -24.24 1.65
C THR A 983 -32.70 -25.31 2.73
N SER A 984 -31.86 -25.06 3.74
CA SER A 984 -31.49 -26.05 4.78
C SER A 984 -32.54 -26.23 5.87
N LYS A 985 -33.41 -25.24 6.08
CA LYS A 985 -34.56 -25.34 6.98
C LYS A 985 -35.77 -25.77 6.17
N GLY A 986 -35.93 -27.09 6.02
CA GLY A 986 -37.18 -27.66 5.54
C GLY A 986 -38.35 -27.06 6.34
N THR A 987 -39.37 -26.58 5.63
CA THR A 987 -40.43 -25.66 6.07
C THR A 987 -39.96 -24.25 6.45
N PRO A 988 -40.47 -23.18 5.79
CA PRO A 988 -40.46 -21.88 6.43
C PRO A 988 -41.26 -22.05 7.73
N ALA A 989 -40.63 -21.78 8.87
CA ALA A 989 -41.38 -21.51 10.09
C ALA A 989 -42.48 -20.55 9.66
N SER A 990 -43.74 -20.96 9.84
CA SER A 990 -44.91 -20.18 9.48
C SER A 990 -44.60 -18.73 9.81
N ALA A 991 -44.52 -17.89 8.78
CA ALA A 991 -44.75 -16.48 8.99
C ALA A 991 -46.08 -16.44 9.73
N SER A 992 -46.01 -16.16 11.04
CA SER A 992 -47.19 -15.81 11.83
C SER A 992 -47.97 -14.82 10.98
N GLY A 993 -49.29 -14.97 10.87
CA GLY A 993 -50.18 -14.30 9.92
C GLY A 993 -50.23 -12.76 9.93
N GLN A 994 -49.16 -12.09 10.36
CA GLN A 994 -48.92 -10.65 10.28
C GLN A 994 -48.15 -10.21 9.02
N ASP A 995 -47.44 -11.10 8.29
CA ASP A 995 -46.64 -10.72 7.11
C ASP A 995 -47.37 -10.88 5.75
N ALA A 996 -48.61 -11.37 5.73
CA ALA A 996 -49.38 -11.66 4.51
C ALA A 996 -49.81 -10.42 3.68
N GLY A 997 -49.40 -9.21 4.09
CA GLY A 997 -49.71 -7.95 3.40
C GLY A 997 -48.49 -7.12 2.99
N ARG A 998 -47.27 -7.65 3.11
CA ARG A 998 -46.05 -6.86 2.87
C ARG A 998 -45.67 -6.88 1.38
N ILE A 999 -45.91 -5.77 0.68
CA ILE A 999 -45.43 -5.57 -0.70
C ILE A 999 -43.91 -5.42 -0.66
N PHE A 1000 -43.18 -6.23 -1.42
CA PHE A 1000 -41.71 -6.17 -1.47
C PHE A 1000 -41.22 -5.01 -2.34
N MET A 1001 -40.03 -4.47 -2.06
CA MET A 1001 -39.48 -3.28 -2.74
C MET A 1001 -39.51 -3.36 -4.27
N ARG A 1002 -39.19 -4.53 -4.83
CA ARG A 1002 -39.23 -4.76 -6.27
C ARG A 1002 -40.63 -4.64 -6.88
N GLN A 1003 -41.65 -5.07 -6.13
CA GLN A 1003 -43.06 -4.92 -6.51
C GLN A 1003 -43.52 -3.46 -6.38
N ILE A 1004 -43.11 -2.77 -5.31
CA ILE A 1004 -43.39 -1.33 -5.15
C ILE A 1004 -42.76 -0.55 -6.31
N THR A 1005 -41.56 -0.93 -6.71
CA THR A 1005 -40.86 -0.33 -7.86
C THR A 1005 -41.61 -0.58 -9.17
N ALA A 1006 -42.05 -1.83 -9.42
CA ALA A 1006 -42.85 -2.14 -10.60
C ALA A 1006 -44.17 -1.34 -10.64
N GLN A 1007 -44.83 -1.15 -9.50
CA GLN A 1007 -46.02 -0.29 -9.39
C GLN A 1007 -45.71 1.18 -9.71
N ARG A 1008 -44.58 1.72 -9.21
CA ARG A 1008 -44.15 3.09 -9.52
C ARG A 1008 -43.78 3.29 -10.99
N LEU A 1009 -43.34 2.23 -11.67
CA LEU A 1009 -43.01 2.23 -13.09
C LEU A 1009 -44.23 1.93 -13.98
N GLU A 1010 -45.41 1.67 -13.39
CA GLU A 1010 -46.61 1.19 -14.10
C GLU A 1010 -46.32 -0.06 -14.95
N LEU A 1011 -45.40 -0.91 -14.48
CA LEU A 1011 -44.92 -2.09 -15.19
C LEU A 1011 -45.59 -3.36 -14.68
N ASP A 1012 -46.26 -4.08 -15.58
CA ASP A 1012 -46.69 -5.45 -15.32
C ASP A 1012 -45.54 -6.43 -15.58
N LEU A 1013 -45.06 -7.09 -14.52
CA LEU A 1013 -43.99 -8.10 -14.57
C LEU A 1013 -44.39 -9.38 -15.32
N GLU A 1014 -45.68 -9.54 -15.63
CA GLU A 1014 -46.21 -10.65 -16.43
C GLU A 1014 -46.51 -10.26 -17.89
N SER A 1015 -46.24 -9.01 -18.29
CA SER A 1015 -46.48 -8.53 -19.65
C SER A 1015 -45.66 -9.30 -20.71
N ALA A 1016 -46.17 -9.33 -21.95
CA ALA A 1016 -45.51 -10.02 -23.07
C ALA A 1016 -44.08 -9.50 -23.32
N VAL A 1017 -43.86 -8.19 -23.16
CA VAL A 1017 -42.56 -7.54 -23.34
C VAL A 1017 -41.54 -8.05 -22.31
N VAL A 1018 -41.96 -8.20 -21.05
CA VAL A 1018 -41.09 -8.71 -19.97
C VAL A 1018 -40.77 -10.20 -20.16
N ARG A 1019 -41.74 -10.99 -20.65
CA ARG A 1019 -41.50 -12.42 -20.96
C ARG A 1019 -40.47 -12.57 -22.07
N GLU A 1020 -40.62 -11.79 -23.15
CA GLU A 1020 -39.68 -11.79 -24.28
C GLU A 1020 -38.27 -11.38 -23.83
N ALA A 1021 -38.14 -10.33 -23.02
CA ALA A 1021 -36.88 -9.89 -22.46
C ALA A 1021 -36.16 -10.97 -21.64
N ARG A 1022 -36.90 -11.74 -20.83
CA ARG A 1022 -36.36 -12.87 -20.06
C ARG A 1022 -35.91 -14.02 -20.95
N ILE A 1023 -36.63 -14.29 -22.05
CA ILE A 1023 -36.24 -15.31 -23.04
C ILE A 1023 -34.89 -14.93 -23.68
N GLN A 1024 -34.74 -13.66 -24.09
CA GLN A 1024 -33.51 -13.15 -24.67
C GLN A 1024 -32.35 -13.16 -23.68
N PHE A 1025 -32.58 -12.79 -22.42
CA PHE A 1025 -31.57 -12.89 -21.36
C PHE A 1025 -31.16 -14.35 -21.09
N ARG A 1026 -32.11 -15.30 -21.09
CA ARG A 1026 -31.82 -16.72 -20.95
C ARG A 1026 -30.94 -17.25 -22.08
N ASP A 1027 -31.15 -16.81 -23.31
CA ASP A 1027 -30.31 -17.17 -24.46
C ASP A 1027 -28.87 -16.62 -24.32
N LEU A 1028 -28.72 -15.39 -23.80
CA LEU A 1028 -27.42 -14.83 -23.47
C LEU A 1028 -26.71 -15.66 -22.38
N VAL A 1029 -27.43 -16.06 -21.34
CA VAL A 1029 -26.90 -16.87 -20.23
C VAL A 1029 -26.35 -18.20 -20.75
N SER A 1030 -27.13 -18.93 -21.55
CA SER A 1030 -26.73 -20.25 -22.04
C SER A 1030 -25.55 -20.19 -23.02
N LYS A 1031 -25.54 -19.21 -23.93
CA LYS A 1031 -24.53 -19.13 -25.00
C LYS A 1031 -23.24 -18.41 -24.59
N THR A 1032 -23.30 -17.49 -23.64
CA THR A 1032 -22.20 -16.54 -23.40
C THR A 1032 -21.66 -16.60 -21.97
N VAL A 1033 -22.55 -16.57 -20.97
CA VAL A 1033 -22.15 -16.46 -19.56
C VAL A 1033 -21.50 -17.74 -19.07
N VAL A 1034 -22.05 -18.87 -19.50
CA VAL A 1034 -21.52 -20.19 -19.17
C VAL A 1034 -20.12 -20.40 -19.76
N SER A 1035 -19.87 -19.95 -21.00
CA SER A 1035 -18.54 -20.00 -21.62
C SER A 1035 -17.55 -19.12 -20.87
N ALA A 1036 -17.95 -17.89 -20.53
CA ALA A 1036 -17.11 -16.92 -19.82
C ALA A 1036 -16.58 -17.44 -18.47
N CYS A 1037 -17.37 -18.24 -17.74
CA CYS A 1037 -16.94 -18.87 -16.48
C CYS A 1037 -15.68 -19.76 -16.64
N PHE A 1038 -15.55 -20.43 -17.78
CA PHE A 1038 -14.41 -21.32 -18.06
C PHE A 1038 -13.29 -20.59 -18.79
N GLU A 1039 -13.60 -19.66 -19.71
CA GLU A 1039 -12.59 -18.83 -20.39
C GLU A 1039 -11.78 -17.99 -19.41
N ALA A 1040 -12.43 -17.34 -18.43
CA ALA A 1040 -11.76 -16.52 -17.43
C ALA A 1040 -10.79 -17.32 -16.53
N THR A 1041 -11.16 -18.57 -16.22
CA THR A 1041 -10.40 -19.42 -15.29
C THR A 1041 -9.31 -20.26 -15.95
N THR A 1042 -9.33 -20.38 -17.29
CA THR A 1042 -8.35 -21.15 -18.07
C THR A 1042 -7.31 -20.27 -18.78
N HIS A 1043 -7.39 -18.96 -18.63
CA HIS A 1043 -6.44 -18.01 -19.22
C HIS A 1043 -5.00 -18.27 -18.71
N PRO A 1044 -3.95 -18.23 -19.56
CA PRO A 1044 -2.57 -18.54 -19.16
C PRO A 1044 -2.01 -17.62 -18.06
N GLU A 1045 -2.53 -16.39 -17.96
CA GLU A 1045 -2.12 -15.42 -16.94
C GLU A 1045 -2.89 -15.59 -15.61
N PHE A 1046 -3.93 -16.44 -15.57
CA PHE A 1046 -4.74 -16.66 -14.38
C PHE A 1046 -3.99 -17.54 -13.37
N ARG A 1047 -3.47 -16.92 -12.30
CA ARG A 1047 -2.74 -17.64 -11.24
C ARG A 1047 -3.63 -17.90 -10.03
N ILE A 1048 -3.99 -19.17 -9.81
CA ILE A 1048 -4.88 -19.55 -8.70
C ILE A 1048 -4.28 -19.32 -7.31
N THR A 1049 -2.95 -19.18 -7.22
CA THR A 1049 -2.22 -18.85 -6.00
C THR A 1049 -2.38 -17.40 -5.58
N ASP A 1050 -2.84 -16.52 -6.47
CA ASP A 1050 -3.19 -15.15 -6.13
C ASP A 1050 -4.52 -15.10 -5.36
N ALA A 1051 -4.53 -14.33 -4.28
CA ALA A 1051 -5.70 -14.12 -3.44
C ALA A 1051 -6.87 -13.50 -4.23
N GLN A 1052 -6.60 -12.57 -5.16
CA GLN A 1052 -7.66 -11.94 -5.96
C GLN A 1052 -8.25 -12.90 -6.99
N ALA A 1053 -7.42 -13.67 -7.69
CA ALA A 1053 -7.89 -14.73 -8.59
C ALA A 1053 -8.74 -15.79 -7.86
N SER A 1054 -8.37 -16.17 -6.63
CA SER A 1054 -9.17 -17.08 -5.79
C SER A 1054 -10.56 -16.51 -5.45
N MET A 1055 -10.71 -15.18 -5.37
CA MET A 1055 -12.02 -14.54 -5.20
C MET A 1055 -12.85 -14.65 -6.47
N VAL A 1056 -12.25 -14.51 -7.66
CA VAL A 1056 -12.96 -14.69 -8.95
C VAL A 1056 -13.54 -16.10 -9.07
N VAL A 1057 -12.76 -17.13 -8.72
CA VAL A 1057 -13.24 -18.53 -8.65
C VAL A 1057 -14.46 -18.68 -7.73
N THR A 1058 -14.55 -17.85 -6.67
CA THR A 1058 -15.68 -17.88 -5.73
C THR A 1058 -16.97 -17.35 -6.38
N GLU A 1059 -16.89 -16.27 -7.15
CA GLU A 1059 -18.05 -15.74 -7.89
C GLU A 1059 -18.45 -16.69 -9.03
N VAL A 1060 -17.47 -17.23 -9.79
CA VAL A 1060 -17.73 -18.22 -10.85
C VAL A 1060 -18.45 -19.46 -10.28
N ALA A 1061 -17.99 -19.98 -9.15
CA ALA A 1061 -18.67 -21.06 -8.44
C ALA A 1061 -20.11 -20.71 -8.08
N GLY A 1062 -20.35 -19.49 -7.58
CA GLY A 1062 -21.69 -18.99 -7.29
C GLY A 1062 -22.60 -18.91 -8.52
N VAL A 1063 -22.06 -18.42 -9.65
CA VAL A 1063 -22.78 -18.37 -10.94
C VAL A 1063 -23.17 -19.77 -11.42
N LEU A 1064 -22.26 -20.73 -11.39
CA LEU A 1064 -22.56 -22.10 -11.82
C LEU A 1064 -23.61 -22.78 -10.92
N GLN A 1065 -23.57 -22.53 -9.61
CA GLN A 1065 -24.55 -23.06 -8.66
C GLN A 1065 -25.95 -22.45 -8.87
N ILE A 1066 -26.05 -21.13 -9.07
CA ILE A 1066 -27.35 -20.48 -9.31
C ILE A 1066 -27.94 -20.88 -10.67
N LEU A 1067 -27.11 -21.17 -11.67
CA LEU A 1067 -27.54 -21.72 -12.96
C LEU A 1067 -28.10 -23.13 -12.84
N LEU A 1068 -27.48 -23.97 -12.00
CA LEU A 1068 -28.03 -25.30 -11.70
C LEU A 1068 -29.41 -25.19 -11.05
N MET A 1069 -29.59 -24.23 -10.12
CA MET A 1069 -30.89 -23.95 -9.50
C MET A 1069 -31.93 -23.44 -10.50
N ALA A 1070 -31.51 -22.67 -11.50
CA ALA A 1070 -32.39 -22.13 -12.54
C ALA A 1070 -32.80 -23.15 -13.64
N GLY A 1071 -32.22 -24.37 -13.64
CA GLY A 1071 -32.36 -25.35 -14.72
C GLY A 1071 -33.68 -26.15 -14.80
N MET A 1072 -34.84 -25.50 -15.00
CA MET A 1072 -36.12 -26.16 -15.36
C MET A 1072 -36.86 -25.45 -16.52
N PRO A 1073 -37.52 -26.18 -17.45
CA PRO A 1073 -38.29 -25.62 -18.57
C PRO A 1073 -39.75 -25.23 -18.24
N GLU A 1074 -40.29 -24.30 -19.05
CA GLU A 1074 -41.70 -23.94 -19.33
C GLU A 1074 -42.68 -23.78 -18.15
N ILE A 1075 -42.98 -22.52 -17.80
CA ILE A 1075 -44.37 -22.12 -17.53
C ILE A 1075 -44.87 -21.45 -18.80
N ALA A 1076 -45.29 -22.26 -19.77
CA ALA A 1076 -46.17 -21.84 -20.85
C ALA A 1076 -47.33 -22.86 -20.90
N ASP A 1077 -48.49 -22.41 -20.43
CA ASP A 1077 -49.85 -22.90 -20.67
C ASP A 1077 -50.13 -24.42 -20.69
N GLY A 1078 -50.79 -24.90 -19.63
CA GLY A 1078 -51.49 -26.19 -19.60
C GLY A 1078 -52.26 -26.42 -18.29
N ASP A 1079 -53.57 -26.19 -18.34
CA ASP A 1079 -54.64 -26.47 -17.36
C ASP A 1079 -54.74 -25.61 -16.07
N GLY A 1080 -55.72 -24.71 -16.10
CA GLY A 1080 -56.17 -23.87 -14.99
C GLY A 1080 -56.90 -24.61 -13.87
N SER A 1081 -56.17 -25.39 -13.07
CA SER A 1081 -56.77 -26.14 -11.94
C SER A 1081 -55.97 -26.07 -10.62
N ALA A 1082 -55.09 -25.07 -10.43
CA ALA A 1082 -54.38 -24.90 -9.16
C ALA A 1082 -54.09 -23.44 -8.77
N VAL A 1083 -54.95 -22.49 -9.17
CA VAL A 1083 -54.79 -21.04 -8.85
C VAL A 1083 -55.65 -20.60 -7.66
N ALA A 1084 -56.36 -21.51 -6.99
CA ALA A 1084 -57.15 -21.14 -5.81
C ALA A 1084 -56.37 -21.37 -4.50
N ALA A 1085 -55.97 -20.26 -3.87
CA ALA A 1085 -55.62 -20.11 -2.46
C ALA A 1085 -54.27 -20.67 -1.97
N MET A 1086 -53.17 -19.94 -2.21
CA MET A 1086 -52.01 -19.92 -1.29
C MET A 1086 -51.38 -18.52 -1.20
N ASN A 1087 -51.30 -17.99 0.02
CA ASN A 1087 -50.43 -16.87 0.41
C ASN A 1087 -48.98 -17.17 -0.01
N ALA A 1088 -48.27 -16.23 -0.65
CA ALA A 1088 -46.86 -16.26 -1.10
C ALA A 1088 -46.33 -17.65 -1.54
N PRO A 1089 -46.04 -17.92 -2.83
CA PRO A 1089 -45.59 -19.24 -3.22
C PRO A 1089 -44.28 -19.59 -2.51
N GLN A 1090 -44.18 -20.84 -2.12
CA GLN A 1090 -42.91 -21.42 -1.73
C GLN A 1090 -41.99 -21.40 -2.96
N ILE A 1091 -40.72 -21.01 -2.78
CA ILE A 1091 -39.68 -21.26 -3.78
C ILE A 1091 -39.63 -22.79 -3.95
N LEU A 1092 -40.21 -23.32 -5.03
CA LEU A 1092 -40.12 -24.73 -5.38
C LEU A 1092 -38.68 -25.02 -5.81
N THR A 1093 -37.80 -25.29 -4.86
CA THR A 1093 -36.50 -25.88 -5.16
C THR A 1093 -36.67 -27.39 -5.30
N PRO A 1094 -36.25 -28.04 -6.41
CA PRO A 1094 -35.88 -29.44 -6.30
C PRO A 1094 -34.79 -29.55 -5.22
N PRO A 1095 -34.76 -30.64 -4.42
CA PRO A 1095 -33.67 -30.81 -3.47
C PRO A 1095 -32.35 -30.72 -4.23
N ILE A 1096 -31.32 -30.16 -3.59
CA ILE A 1096 -29.93 -30.43 -3.97
C ILE A 1096 -29.81 -31.97 -3.93
N GLY A 1097 -29.94 -32.63 -5.09
CA GLY A 1097 -30.24 -34.08 -5.21
C GLY A 1097 -31.51 -34.50 -5.99
N GLY A 1098 -32.21 -33.60 -6.69
CA GLY A 1098 -33.26 -33.96 -7.66
C GLY A 1098 -32.69 -34.73 -8.86
N ASP A 1099 -33.56 -35.37 -9.66
CA ASP A 1099 -33.18 -36.18 -10.83
C ASP A 1099 -32.44 -35.30 -11.87
N LEU A 1100 -31.10 -35.27 -11.78
CA LEU A 1100 -30.17 -34.48 -12.60
C LEU A 1100 -30.42 -34.67 -14.11
N ASN A 1101 -30.98 -35.82 -14.49
CA ASN A 1101 -31.36 -36.17 -15.85
C ASN A 1101 -32.46 -35.26 -16.44
N ARG A 1102 -33.26 -34.59 -15.60
CA ARG A 1102 -34.30 -33.63 -16.04
C ARG A 1102 -33.80 -32.18 -16.09
N ASN A 1103 -32.62 -31.89 -15.56
CA ASN A 1103 -32.06 -30.54 -15.55
C ASN A 1103 -31.35 -30.26 -16.88
N GLN A 1104 -31.92 -29.36 -17.68
CA GLN A 1104 -31.41 -29.02 -19.01
C GLN A 1104 -29.99 -28.42 -18.97
N PHE A 1105 -29.66 -27.67 -17.90
CA PHE A 1105 -28.33 -27.11 -17.71
C PHE A 1105 -27.30 -28.19 -17.38
N ALA A 1106 -27.64 -29.14 -16.50
CA ALA A 1106 -26.79 -30.29 -16.19
C ALA A 1106 -26.52 -31.15 -17.45
N SER A 1107 -27.55 -31.39 -18.27
CA SER A 1107 -27.42 -32.11 -19.54
C SER A 1107 -26.51 -31.37 -20.54
N TYR A 1108 -26.69 -30.05 -20.69
CA TYR A 1108 -25.84 -29.22 -21.56
C TYR A 1108 -24.36 -29.21 -21.12
N MET A 1109 -24.09 -29.14 -19.82
CA MET A 1109 -22.72 -29.20 -19.28
C MET A 1109 -22.04 -30.55 -19.54
N CYS A 1110 -22.77 -31.67 -19.37
CA CYS A 1110 -22.25 -33.02 -19.59
C CYS A 1110 -22.08 -33.41 -21.06
N THR A 1111 -22.98 -32.96 -21.94
CA THR A 1111 -23.05 -33.44 -23.34
C THR A 1111 -22.55 -32.44 -24.37
N GLY A 1112 -22.46 -31.15 -24.02
CA GLY A 1112 -22.06 -30.08 -24.93
C GLY A 1112 -20.78 -29.38 -24.51
N LEU A 1113 -20.86 -28.55 -23.46
CA LEU A 1113 -19.82 -27.57 -23.13
C LEU A 1113 -18.49 -28.20 -22.68
N LEU A 1114 -18.49 -29.01 -21.61
CA LEU A 1114 -17.24 -29.59 -21.08
C LEU A 1114 -16.55 -30.52 -22.10
N PRO A 1115 -17.27 -31.36 -22.87
CA PRO A 1115 -16.68 -32.10 -23.98
C PRO A 1115 -16.06 -31.21 -25.06
N SER A 1116 -16.69 -30.07 -25.39
CA SER A 1116 -16.14 -29.11 -26.36
C SER A 1116 -14.84 -28.43 -25.89
N LEU A 1117 -14.61 -28.36 -24.57
CA LEU A 1117 -13.38 -27.87 -23.95
C LEU A 1117 -12.32 -28.96 -23.75
N GLY A 1118 -12.52 -30.17 -24.29
CA GLY A 1118 -11.58 -31.29 -24.18
C GLY A 1118 -11.68 -32.10 -22.88
N CYS A 1119 -12.72 -31.90 -22.07
CA CYS A 1119 -12.94 -32.65 -20.83
C CYS A 1119 -13.55 -34.04 -21.12
N PRO A 1120 -12.97 -35.15 -20.61
CA PRO A 1120 -13.55 -36.48 -20.76
C PRO A 1120 -14.98 -36.58 -20.19
N THR A 1121 -15.87 -37.32 -20.85
CA THR A 1121 -17.29 -37.44 -20.45
C THR A 1121 -17.46 -37.89 -18.99
N ALA A 1122 -16.61 -38.78 -18.49
CA ALA A 1122 -16.63 -39.24 -17.10
C ALA A 1122 -16.29 -38.11 -16.08
N MET A 1123 -15.33 -37.26 -16.43
CA MET A 1123 -14.92 -36.12 -15.63
C MET A 1123 -15.97 -34.99 -15.68
N ALA A 1124 -16.65 -34.82 -16.83
CA ALA A 1124 -17.78 -33.92 -16.96
C ALA A 1124 -18.98 -34.33 -16.08
N THR A 1125 -19.28 -35.63 -16.01
CA THR A 1125 -20.32 -36.15 -15.10
C THR A 1125 -19.96 -35.98 -13.63
N GLU A 1126 -18.69 -36.20 -13.27
CA GLU A 1126 -18.19 -35.98 -11.90
C GLU A 1126 -18.28 -34.50 -11.50
N PHE A 1127 -17.92 -33.59 -12.41
CA PHE A 1127 -18.01 -32.15 -12.18
C PHE A 1127 -19.45 -31.70 -11.90
N VAL A 1128 -20.41 -32.17 -12.70
CA VAL A 1128 -21.84 -31.83 -12.52
C VAL A 1128 -22.40 -32.44 -11.24
N GLN A 1129 -21.96 -33.65 -10.86
CA GLN A 1129 -22.32 -34.27 -9.59
C GLN A 1129 -21.74 -33.50 -8.40
N ALA A 1130 -20.49 -33.02 -8.48
CA ALA A 1130 -19.87 -32.16 -7.48
C ALA A 1130 -20.59 -30.81 -7.36
N LEU A 1131 -20.96 -30.18 -8.49
CA LEU A 1131 -21.74 -28.94 -8.53
C LEU A 1131 -23.10 -29.09 -7.82
N ALA A 1132 -23.71 -30.26 -7.94
CA ALA A 1132 -25.03 -30.55 -7.39
C ALA A 1132 -25.03 -31.10 -5.96
N SER A 1133 -23.89 -31.47 -5.38
CA SER A 1133 -23.83 -32.11 -4.05
C SER A 1133 -23.00 -31.36 -3.02
N LEU A 1134 -22.02 -30.56 -3.46
CA LEU A 1134 -21.13 -29.83 -2.57
C LEU A 1134 -21.71 -28.46 -2.19
N ASP A 1135 -21.47 -28.04 -0.94
CA ASP A 1135 -21.74 -26.66 -0.53
C ASP A 1135 -20.82 -25.67 -1.26
N GLN A 1136 -21.11 -24.37 -1.23
CA GLN A 1136 -20.35 -23.36 -1.98
C GLN A 1136 -18.83 -23.36 -1.64
N LYS A 1137 -18.46 -23.60 -0.37
CA LYS A 1137 -17.06 -23.57 0.06
C LYS A 1137 -16.31 -24.83 -0.39
N GLN A 1138 -16.99 -25.98 -0.34
CA GLN A 1138 -16.48 -27.26 -0.82
C GLN A 1138 -16.38 -27.26 -2.35
N PHE A 1139 -17.40 -26.77 -3.05
CA PHE A 1139 -17.41 -26.67 -4.50
C PHE A 1139 -16.33 -25.70 -5.01
N LYS A 1140 -16.10 -24.57 -4.33
CA LYS A 1140 -14.96 -23.68 -4.64
C LYS A 1140 -13.63 -24.44 -4.62
N LYS A 1141 -13.38 -25.23 -3.57
CA LYS A 1141 -12.12 -26.01 -3.44
C LYS A 1141 -12.01 -27.05 -4.55
N TYR A 1142 -13.12 -27.71 -4.88
CA TYR A 1142 -13.19 -28.66 -5.98
C TYR A 1142 -12.90 -27.99 -7.33
N LEU A 1143 -13.56 -26.87 -7.64
CA LEU A 1143 -13.34 -26.08 -8.85
C LEU A 1143 -11.89 -25.61 -8.97
N ALA A 1144 -11.27 -25.17 -7.88
CA ALA A 1144 -9.87 -24.76 -7.89
C ALA A 1144 -8.90 -25.92 -8.19
N ALA A 1145 -9.16 -27.10 -7.60
CA ALA A 1145 -8.38 -28.30 -7.90
C ALA A 1145 -8.58 -28.76 -9.36
N PHE A 1146 -9.82 -28.70 -9.85
CA PHE A 1146 -10.19 -29.03 -11.22
C PHE A 1146 -9.43 -28.15 -12.24
N ILE A 1147 -9.40 -26.83 -12.06
CA ILE A 1147 -8.65 -25.88 -12.90
C ILE A 1147 -7.13 -26.11 -12.82
N SER A 1148 -6.61 -26.43 -11.63
CA SER A 1148 -5.18 -26.68 -11.45
C SER A 1148 -4.73 -27.94 -12.18
N SER A 1149 -5.58 -28.96 -12.24
CA SER A 1149 -5.30 -30.21 -12.96
C SER A 1149 -5.29 -30.06 -14.49
N SER A 1150 -6.08 -29.12 -15.04
CA SER A 1150 -6.12 -28.87 -16.49
C SER A 1150 -5.01 -27.94 -16.99
N SER A 1151 -4.53 -27.01 -16.16
CA SER A 1151 -3.41 -26.11 -16.50
C SER A 1151 -2.04 -26.82 -16.49
N GLY A 1152 -1.87 -27.87 -15.68
CA GLY A 1152 -0.63 -28.65 -15.57
C GLY A 1152 -0.35 -29.59 -16.75
N SER A 1153 -1.34 -29.92 -17.59
CA SER A 1153 -1.17 -30.88 -18.70
C SER A 1153 -0.70 -30.27 -20.02
N ASN A 1154 -0.73 -28.93 -20.17
CA ASN A 1154 -0.28 -28.26 -21.40
C ASN A 1154 1.25 -28.04 -21.48
N GLY A 1155 2.02 -28.45 -20.46
CA GLY A 1155 3.49 -28.32 -20.45
C GLY A 1155 4.25 -29.52 -21.03
N THR A 1156 3.60 -30.62 -21.38
CA THR A 1156 4.29 -31.90 -21.71
C THR A 1156 3.89 -32.56 -23.03
N HIS A 1157 3.01 -31.97 -23.84
CA HIS A 1157 2.68 -32.50 -25.18
C HIS A 1157 2.74 -31.41 -26.26
N GLY A 1158 3.96 -31.05 -26.64
CA GLY A 1158 4.28 -30.18 -27.78
C GLY A 1158 5.37 -30.78 -28.66
N SER A 1159 5.26 -32.07 -29.00
CA SER A 1159 6.04 -32.69 -30.08
C SER A 1159 5.28 -33.90 -30.63
N GLY A 1160 4.61 -33.74 -31.77
CA GLY A 1160 4.09 -34.87 -32.53
C GLY A 1160 2.74 -34.66 -33.22
N SER A 1161 2.83 -34.45 -34.54
CA SER A 1161 1.85 -34.74 -35.60
C SER A 1161 0.60 -33.88 -35.79
N SER A 1162 0.60 -33.27 -36.99
CA SER A 1162 -0.46 -32.75 -37.90
C SER A 1162 -1.27 -31.55 -37.47
#